data_AF-A0A7R9ZXP8-F1
#
_entry.id   AF-A0A7R9ZXP8-F1
#
_cell.length_a   1.000
_cell.length_b   1.000
_cell.length_c   1.000
_cell.angle_alpha   90.00
_cell.angle_beta   90.00
_cell.angle_gamma   90.00
#
_symmetry.space_group_name_H-M   'P 1'
#
loop_
_entity.id
_entity.type
_entity.pdbx_description
1 polymer ?
#
loop_
_entity_poly.entity_id
_entity_poly.type
_entity_poly.pdbx_seq_one_letter_code
_entity_poly.pdbx_strand_id
1 'polypeptide(L)'
;MLENCSLTELSQRCSREGLPVGKSRTRVTPGKLVNQLRLAFIWKHLPLQELRRDCQARSLSSETSPGLPEDAARQELCKRLVASLQSCTPEQRGIPVERLECPELAEELVQKVDRLQILGALSLRAECYRMNVVHNPVMGSQALVDRLKSVLIWQHMPLEELLAECREKNIFCLPEDGRDLVITNLLEAQDRAVEMAELGVPVQLLSDTEAATELFEQFKSIEMMCEADLTEWYQSMGLPLVQDMDKKDIQDLLKKVMAWEVLQLTDLQQECSRLGLPTTGDMAAVEDEEEQQSLKQSLIGKLVLHQCVEALSTEGLCEWYGSLGYPSLQGAERSAVQQLLRKILTWEMLPASALLEQAKELSLSISEANMPQAEEEQRQLLSRRLVLHECVEVMTVAGLTGWYEELGLPSGKGLNRHDLEKLLRRIMSWQFLSVSELEQQCAMLQVPTTSLMDIEDEEQRHQMLVNKLALSECINVLGTDDLLEWYEGTGFPLVVANGIKRKEVQKLLTKVLAWEALPLAELEQEYSKLKGVEGSRHMHSEEQERHQFLLYQLALHERIEGMTSIELMDWYSSMGLPQEKSIKRTELQKLMRKVLTWSRMPLVDLQQECEQQSLPIDDAGDEDEQRSALLDGLFRHDRMEAWEAGGFQAFRIGRFESACQVVEDCCEMDRMEDMQLLELYLAETGLPEERGMERADWLETLKAFRIWLALPIPELLKDCQDRCLDVPEICDEEQRQELVTQLAMDMRLKKNPNSGKLGGRIRLPRALGPRGGSGQARS
;
A
#
# COMPACT_ATOMS: atom_id res chain seq x y z
N MET A 1 -29.37 46.19 12.29
CA MET A 1 -29.34 47.53 12.93
C MET A 1 -28.18 48.40 12.43
N LEU A 2 -26.92 47.95 12.47
CA LEU A 2 -25.77 48.78 12.03
C LEU A 2 -25.82 49.19 10.55
N GLU A 3 -26.39 48.36 9.67
CA GLU A 3 -26.48 48.62 8.23
C GLU A 3 -27.42 49.79 7.86
N ASN A 4 -28.33 50.17 8.77
CA ASN A 4 -29.27 51.28 8.55
C ASN A 4 -28.78 52.61 9.13
N CYS A 5 -27.62 52.62 9.80
CA CYS A 5 -27.06 53.84 10.39
C CYS A 5 -26.41 54.72 9.31
N SER A 6 -26.57 56.03 9.46
CA SER A 6 -25.88 57.01 8.63
C SER A 6 -24.36 56.95 8.85
N LEU A 7 -23.57 57.40 7.87
CA LEU A 7 -22.10 57.44 7.98
C LEU A 7 -21.64 58.25 9.20
N THR A 8 -22.34 59.33 9.54
CA THR A 8 -22.06 60.17 10.71
C THR A 8 -22.33 59.44 12.03
N GLU A 9 -23.42 58.69 12.13
CA GLU A 9 -23.73 57.87 13.31
C GLU A 9 -22.73 56.72 13.48
N LEU A 10 -22.35 56.05 12.38
CA LEU A 10 -21.33 55.02 12.39
C LEU A 10 -19.97 55.58 12.83
N SER A 11 -19.59 56.75 12.30
CA SER A 11 -18.36 57.44 12.68
C SER A 11 -18.36 57.85 14.16
N GLN A 12 -19.48 58.35 14.67
CA GLN A 12 -19.61 58.69 16.08
C GLN A 12 -19.53 57.44 16.98
N ARG A 13 -20.14 56.33 16.57
CA ARG A 13 -20.06 55.05 17.29
C ARG A 13 -18.65 54.49 17.29
N CYS A 14 -17.95 54.49 16.15
CA CYS A 14 -16.54 54.10 16.10
C CYS A 14 -15.68 54.96 17.02
N SER A 15 -15.89 56.28 17.02
CA SER A 15 -15.16 57.19 17.91
C SER A 15 -15.36 56.86 19.39
N ARG A 16 -16.58 56.52 19.80
CA ARG A 16 -16.89 56.11 21.19
C ARG A 16 -16.21 54.80 21.59
N GLU A 17 -16.04 53.91 20.62
CA GLU A 17 -15.39 52.61 20.81
C GLU A 17 -13.86 52.66 20.69
N GLY A 18 -13.29 53.85 20.47
CA GLY A 18 -11.85 53.99 20.21
C GLY A 18 -11.41 53.39 18.88
N LEU A 19 -12.35 53.12 17.96
CA LEU A 19 -12.07 52.62 16.62
C LEU A 19 -11.62 53.77 15.72
N PRO A 20 -10.71 53.51 14.75
CA PRO A 20 -10.19 54.55 13.87
C PRO A 20 -11.28 55.07 12.94
N VAL A 21 -11.59 56.35 13.09
CA VAL A 21 -12.46 57.10 12.19
C VAL A 21 -11.52 57.98 11.38
N GLY A 22 -11.19 57.55 10.16
CA GLY A 22 -10.08 58.07 9.35
C GLY A 22 -9.92 59.59 9.46
N LYS A 23 -8.74 60.04 9.91
CA LYS A 23 -8.51 61.46 10.25
C LYS A 23 -8.12 62.33 9.05
N SER A 24 -7.84 61.74 7.89
CA SER A 24 -7.18 62.46 6.79
C SER A 24 -7.54 61.87 5.43
N ARG A 25 -8.33 62.60 4.64
CA ARG A 25 -8.55 62.49 3.18
C ARG A 25 -9.06 61.17 2.58
N THR A 26 -8.93 59.99 3.20
CA THR A 26 -9.48 58.74 2.65
C THR A 26 -10.98 58.61 2.92
N ARG A 27 -11.74 58.31 1.86
CA ARG A 27 -13.20 58.23 1.89
C ARG A 27 -13.64 56.98 2.66
N VAL A 28 -13.92 57.13 3.95
CA VAL A 28 -14.39 56.03 4.79
C VAL A 28 -15.76 55.55 4.29
N THR A 29 -15.86 54.27 3.90
CA THR A 29 -17.13 53.68 3.49
C THR A 29 -17.95 53.23 4.70
N PRO A 30 -19.30 53.31 4.67
CA PRO A 30 -20.15 52.82 5.75
C PRO A 30 -19.87 51.36 6.12
N GLY A 31 -19.60 50.50 5.12
CA GLY A 31 -19.28 49.09 5.33
C GLY A 31 -18.03 48.85 6.19
N LYS A 32 -16.97 49.66 6.00
CA LYS A 32 -15.74 49.56 6.82
C LYS A 32 -16.02 49.85 8.29
N LEU A 33 -16.78 50.91 8.57
CA LEU A 33 -17.17 51.27 9.94
C LEU A 33 -18.10 50.23 10.57
N VAL A 34 -19.04 49.68 9.80
CA VAL A 34 -19.92 48.59 10.27
C VAL A 34 -19.11 47.36 10.64
N ASN A 35 -18.14 46.95 9.81
CA ASN A 35 -17.30 45.79 10.09
C ASN A 35 -16.38 46.01 11.30
N GLN A 36 -15.79 47.20 11.45
CA GLN A 36 -15.01 47.55 12.65
C GLN A 36 -15.87 47.49 13.92
N LEU A 37 -17.10 48.01 13.87
CA LEU A 37 -18.05 47.94 14.99
C LEU A 37 -18.49 46.50 15.29
N ARG A 38 -18.68 45.67 14.26
CA ARG A 38 -18.99 44.24 14.42
C ARG A 38 -17.83 43.50 15.09
N LEU A 39 -16.59 43.69 14.64
CA LEU A 39 -15.42 43.06 15.24
C LEU A 39 -15.22 43.50 16.69
N ALA A 40 -15.30 44.80 16.97
CA ALA A 40 -15.21 45.31 18.34
C ALA A 40 -16.32 44.73 19.24
N PHE A 41 -17.54 44.59 18.70
CA PHE A 41 -18.64 43.96 19.42
C PHE A 41 -18.36 42.48 19.70
N ILE A 42 -17.88 41.71 18.70
CA ILE A 42 -17.51 40.30 18.87
C ILE A 42 -16.43 40.16 19.95
N TRP A 43 -15.35 40.93 19.88
CA TRP A 43 -14.26 40.88 20.86
C TRP A 43 -14.73 41.18 22.29
N LYS A 44 -15.62 42.16 22.48
CA LYS A 44 -16.20 42.44 23.80
C LYS A 44 -16.97 41.26 24.41
N HIS A 45 -17.44 40.33 23.58
CA HIS A 45 -18.24 39.19 24.02
C HIS A 45 -17.48 37.86 23.96
N LEU A 46 -16.30 37.80 23.35
CA LEU A 46 -15.48 36.59 23.30
C LEU A 46 -14.89 36.24 24.68
N PRO A 47 -14.82 34.95 25.03
CA PRO A 47 -14.10 34.48 26.21
C PRO A 47 -12.62 34.89 26.19
N LEU A 48 -11.98 34.99 27.36
CA LEU A 48 -10.58 35.42 27.47
C LEU A 48 -9.62 34.54 26.63
N GLN A 49 -9.86 33.23 26.56
CA GLN A 49 -9.03 32.30 25.79
C GLN A 49 -9.10 32.57 24.28
N GLU A 50 -10.29 32.84 23.74
CA GLU A 50 -10.46 33.17 22.32
C GLU A 50 -9.85 34.53 21.99
N LEU A 51 -9.97 35.52 22.89
CA LEU A 51 -9.30 36.81 22.73
C LEU A 51 -7.76 36.67 22.68
N ARG A 52 -7.19 35.75 23.45
CA ARG A 52 -5.74 35.46 23.38
C ARG A 52 -5.35 34.83 22.04
N ARG A 53 -6.14 33.90 21.51
CA ARG A 53 -5.92 33.33 20.18
C ARG A 53 -6.02 34.40 19.10
N ASP A 54 -7.04 35.26 19.15
CA ASP A 54 -7.21 36.39 18.23
C ASP A 54 -6.02 37.37 18.30
N CYS A 55 -5.49 37.64 19.49
CA CYS A 55 -4.26 38.43 19.65
C CYS A 55 -3.05 37.73 19.02
N GLN A 56 -2.85 36.43 19.27
CA GLN A 56 -1.74 35.64 18.72
C GLN A 56 -1.81 35.57 17.18
N ALA A 57 -3.00 35.35 16.62
CA ALA A 57 -3.24 35.33 15.18
C ALA A 57 -2.92 36.69 14.51
N ARG A 58 -2.93 37.78 15.28
CA ARG A 58 -2.57 39.13 14.85
C ARG A 58 -1.18 39.57 15.30
N SER A 59 -0.35 38.64 15.79
CA SER A 59 0.99 38.89 16.32
C SER A 59 1.04 39.96 17.42
N LEU A 60 -0.03 40.06 18.21
CA LEU A 60 -0.10 40.93 19.39
C LEU A 60 0.25 40.12 20.64
N SER A 61 0.90 40.77 21.62
CA SER A 61 1.15 40.13 22.91
C SER A 61 -0.16 39.69 23.56
N SER A 62 -0.28 38.37 23.79
CA SER A 62 -1.43 37.73 24.46
C SER A 62 -1.32 37.77 25.99
N GLU A 63 -0.16 38.17 26.52
CA GLU A 63 0.08 38.30 27.95
C GLU A 63 -0.53 39.59 28.49
N THR A 64 -1.46 39.45 29.43
CA THR A 64 -2.00 40.54 30.25
C THR A 64 -1.18 40.64 31.53
N SER A 65 -1.14 41.80 32.18
CA SER A 65 -0.42 41.94 33.44
C SER A 65 -0.90 40.89 34.47
N PRO A 66 0.03 40.19 35.15
CA PRO A 66 -0.33 39.14 36.10
C PRO A 66 -1.16 39.73 37.26
N GLY A 67 -2.23 39.03 37.64
CA GLY A 67 -3.11 39.43 38.74
C GLY A 67 -4.29 40.33 38.35
N LEU A 68 -4.49 40.65 37.06
CA LEU A 68 -5.69 41.35 36.62
C LEU A 68 -6.93 40.45 36.73
N PRO A 69 -8.08 40.97 37.23
CA PRO A 69 -9.35 40.26 37.14
C PRO A 69 -9.72 40.02 35.67
N GLU A 70 -10.41 38.91 35.40
CA GLU A 70 -10.68 38.43 34.03
C GLU A 70 -11.30 39.51 33.12
N ASP A 71 -12.25 40.31 33.63
CA ASP A 71 -12.87 41.39 32.86
C ASP A 71 -11.87 42.51 32.48
N ALA A 72 -10.92 42.82 33.36
CA ALA A 72 -9.88 43.81 33.07
C ALA A 72 -8.88 43.27 32.05
N ALA A 73 -8.51 41.99 32.16
CA ALA A 73 -7.67 41.29 31.18
C ALA A 73 -8.34 41.24 29.80
N ARG A 74 -9.65 40.93 29.73
CA ARG A 74 -10.43 40.97 28.48
C ARG A 74 -10.47 42.38 27.89
N GLN A 75 -10.75 43.40 28.70
CA GLN A 75 -10.75 44.79 28.22
C GLN A 75 -9.39 45.23 27.69
N GLU A 76 -8.29 44.81 28.33
CA GLU A 76 -6.94 45.12 27.86
C GLU A 76 -6.65 44.47 26.50
N LEU A 77 -6.96 43.18 26.34
CA LEU A 77 -6.81 42.49 25.05
C LEU A 77 -7.71 43.09 23.96
N CYS A 78 -8.97 43.42 24.27
CA CYS A 78 -9.84 44.14 23.33
C CYS A 78 -9.26 45.50 22.93
N LYS A 79 -8.68 46.27 23.87
CA LYS A 79 -8.02 47.55 23.54
C LYS A 79 -6.82 47.34 22.63
N ARG A 80 -6.01 46.30 22.83
CA ARG A 80 -4.88 45.96 21.95
C ARG A 80 -5.37 45.55 20.56
N LEU A 81 -6.42 44.72 20.47
CA LEU A 81 -7.05 44.34 19.21
C LEU A 81 -7.62 45.56 18.46
N VAL A 82 -8.32 46.45 19.17
CA VAL A 82 -8.82 47.71 18.61
C VAL A 82 -7.68 48.63 18.16
N ALA A 83 -6.59 48.73 18.93
CA ALA A 83 -5.39 49.47 18.54
C ALA A 83 -4.70 48.85 17.32
N SER A 84 -4.70 47.52 17.19
CA SER A 84 -4.15 46.82 16.02
C SER A 84 -4.92 47.11 14.74
N LEU A 85 -6.22 47.39 14.83
CA LEU A 85 -7.00 47.89 13.69
C LEU A 85 -6.54 49.28 13.23
N GLN A 86 -5.83 50.02 14.08
CA GLN A 86 -5.25 51.33 13.75
C GLN A 86 -3.81 51.23 13.25
N SER A 87 -3.06 50.22 13.70
CA SER A 87 -1.63 50.08 13.42
C SER A 87 -1.30 49.09 12.30
N CYS A 88 -2.31 48.62 11.56
CA CYS A 88 -2.05 47.70 10.46
C CYS A 88 -1.40 48.48 9.32
N THR A 89 -0.07 48.49 9.33
CA THR A 89 0.71 49.12 8.26
C THR A 89 0.52 48.28 6.99
N PRO A 90 0.58 48.88 5.79
CA PRO A 90 0.43 48.12 4.57
C PRO A 90 1.42 46.94 4.45
N GLU A 91 2.61 47.07 5.03
CA GLU A 91 3.65 46.04 5.09
C GLU A 91 3.18 44.81 5.88
N GLN A 92 2.42 44.99 6.97
CA GLN A 92 1.83 43.88 7.72
C GLN A 92 0.77 43.11 6.92
N ARG A 93 0.23 43.71 5.85
CA ARG A 93 -0.67 43.04 4.89
C ARG A 93 0.08 42.49 3.68
N GLY A 94 1.42 42.52 3.69
CA GLY A 94 2.27 42.07 2.59
C GLY A 94 2.28 43.04 1.41
N ILE A 95 2.02 44.33 1.62
CA ILE A 95 2.10 45.37 0.58
C ILE A 95 3.43 46.11 0.76
N PRO A 96 4.38 46.02 -0.20
CA PRO A 96 5.70 46.65 -0.09
C PRO A 96 5.62 48.15 -0.43
N VAL A 97 5.33 49.01 0.56
CA VAL A 97 5.11 50.46 0.35
C VAL A 97 6.29 51.14 -0.35
N GLU A 98 7.51 50.74 0.00
CA GLU A 98 8.75 51.29 -0.58
C GLU A 98 8.92 50.98 -2.07
N ARG A 99 8.25 49.93 -2.58
CA ARG A 99 8.32 49.50 -3.99
C ARG A 99 7.15 50.00 -4.83
N LEU A 100 6.22 50.75 -4.25
CA LEU A 100 5.10 51.34 -4.99
C LEU A 100 5.47 52.72 -5.54
N GLU A 101 4.90 53.08 -6.69
CA GLU A 101 5.14 54.40 -7.31
C GLU A 101 4.65 55.57 -6.43
N CYS A 102 3.60 55.33 -5.62
CA CYS A 102 2.96 56.33 -4.79
C CYS A 102 2.52 55.70 -3.45
N PRO A 103 3.03 56.16 -2.30
CA PRO A 103 2.72 55.57 -1.00
C PRO A 103 1.25 55.71 -0.60
N GLU A 104 0.53 56.71 -1.14
CA GLU A 104 -0.91 56.86 -0.95
C GLU A 104 -1.72 55.69 -1.57
N LEU A 105 -1.20 55.04 -2.61
CA LEU A 105 -1.83 53.85 -3.20
C LEU A 105 -1.78 52.65 -2.25
N ALA A 106 -0.84 52.60 -1.31
CA ALA A 106 -0.76 51.52 -0.34
C ALA A 106 -2.02 51.42 0.52
N GLU A 107 -2.60 52.55 0.93
CA GLU A 107 -3.84 52.55 1.73
C GLU A 107 -5.05 52.07 0.90
N GLU A 108 -5.07 52.36 -0.40
CA GLU A 108 -6.08 51.83 -1.32
C GLU A 108 -5.92 50.31 -1.50
N LEU A 109 -4.68 49.83 -1.69
CA LEU A 109 -4.37 48.40 -1.81
C LEU A 109 -4.78 47.65 -0.54
N VAL A 110 -4.50 48.18 0.65
CA VAL A 110 -4.97 47.58 1.92
C VAL A 110 -6.48 47.39 1.91
N GLN A 111 -7.24 48.40 1.46
CA GLN A 111 -8.70 48.30 1.41
C GLN A 111 -9.19 47.26 0.39
N LYS A 112 -8.53 47.14 -0.76
CA LYS A 112 -8.84 46.12 -1.76
C LYS A 112 -8.52 44.72 -1.21
N VAL A 113 -7.37 44.52 -0.59
CA VAL A 113 -6.96 43.24 0.01
C VAL A 113 -7.88 42.84 1.16
N ASP A 114 -8.24 43.77 2.05
CA ASP A 114 -9.22 43.54 3.11
C ASP A 114 -10.58 43.11 2.53
N ARG A 115 -11.01 43.71 1.42
CA ARG A 115 -12.23 43.30 0.73
C ARG A 115 -12.11 41.87 0.20
N LEU A 116 -10.99 41.52 -0.44
CA LEU A 116 -10.75 40.17 -0.97
C LEU A 116 -10.84 39.11 0.14
N GLN A 117 -10.23 39.36 1.30
CA GLN A 117 -10.25 38.45 2.44
C GLN A 117 -11.65 38.13 3.00
N ILE A 118 -12.65 38.98 2.72
CA ILE A 118 -14.03 38.79 3.16
C ILE A 118 -14.87 38.03 2.11
N LEU A 119 -14.40 37.94 0.86
CA LEU A 119 -15.11 37.26 -0.21
C LEU A 119 -15.03 35.73 -0.04
N GLY A 120 -16.14 35.05 -0.31
CA GLY A 120 -16.14 33.58 -0.42
C GLY A 120 -15.53 33.09 -1.73
N ALA A 121 -15.19 31.80 -1.81
CA ALA A 121 -14.52 31.17 -2.95
C ALA A 121 -15.13 31.53 -4.32
N LEU A 122 -16.46 31.46 -4.47
CA LEU A 122 -17.13 31.78 -5.73
C LEU A 122 -16.97 33.26 -6.13
N SER A 123 -17.04 34.17 -5.16
CA SER A 123 -16.85 35.61 -5.41
C SER A 123 -15.40 35.94 -5.71
N LEU A 124 -14.44 35.23 -5.10
CA LEU A 124 -13.03 35.34 -5.43
C LEU A 124 -12.74 34.90 -6.86
N ARG A 125 -13.30 33.76 -7.30
CA ARG A 125 -13.19 33.30 -8.69
C ARG A 125 -13.79 34.31 -9.68
N ALA A 126 -14.96 34.86 -9.37
CA ALA A 126 -15.57 35.93 -10.16
C ALA A 126 -14.66 37.17 -10.24
N GLU A 127 -13.96 37.50 -9.16
CA GLU A 127 -13.00 38.60 -9.13
C GLU A 127 -11.74 38.28 -9.97
N CYS A 128 -11.24 37.04 -9.96
CA CYS A 128 -10.19 36.58 -10.89
C CYS A 128 -10.60 36.78 -12.34
N TYR A 129 -11.81 36.34 -12.73
CA TYR A 129 -12.33 36.58 -14.08
C TYR A 129 -12.43 38.07 -14.41
N ARG A 130 -12.89 38.90 -13.46
CA ARG A 130 -12.99 40.36 -13.65
C ARG A 130 -11.63 41.01 -13.89
N MET A 131 -10.57 40.48 -13.29
CA MET A 131 -9.19 40.97 -13.43
C MET A 131 -8.42 40.29 -14.57
N ASN A 132 -9.06 39.41 -15.35
CA ASN A 132 -8.42 38.58 -16.37
C ASN A 132 -7.26 37.73 -15.82
N VAL A 133 -7.39 37.28 -14.58
CA VAL A 133 -6.42 36.41 -13.90
C VAL A 133 -6.89 34.97 -14.07
N VAL A 134 -6.12 34.18 -14.83
CA VAL A 134 -6.31 32.72 -14.91
C VAL A 134 -6.13 32.13 -13.51
N HIS A 135 -6.95 31.16 -13.14
CA HIS A 135 -6.82 30.47 -11.85
C HIS A 135 -7.21 29.01 -12.01
N ASN A 136 -6.57 28.16 -11.22
CA ASN A 136 -6.92 26.75 -11.14
C ASN A 136 -8.23 26.60 -10.32
N PRO A 137 -9.24 25.85 -10.82
CA PRO A 137 -10.53 25.68 -10.14
C PRO A 137 -10.44 24.97 -8.78
N VAL A 138 -9.33 24.27 -8.50
CA VAL A 138 -9.08 23.54 -7.26
C VAL A 138 -8.50 24.44 -6.16
N MET A 139 -8.02 25.65 -6.50
CA MET A 139 -7.40 26.56 -5.52
C MET A 139 -8.34 26.91 -4.37
N GLY A 140 -7.81 26.80 -3.14
CA GLY A 140 -8.48 27.25 -1.93
C GLY A 140 -8.69 28.77 -1.87
N SER A 141 -9.63 29.22 -1.03
CA SER A 141 -9.98 30.66 -0.92
C SER A 141 -8.78 31.53 -0.55
N GLN A 142 -7.90 31.06 0.35
CA GLN A 142 -6.72 31.82 0.77
C GLN A 142 -5.70 31.96 -0.38
N ALA A 143 -5.45 30.90 -1.14
CA ALA A 143 -4.56 30.94 -2.31
C ALA A 143 -5.09 31.91 -3.38
N LEU A 144 -6.41 31.95 -3.61
CA LEU A 144 -7.04 32.93 -4.50
C LEU A 144 -6.86 34.37 -3.99
N VAL A 145 -7.00 34.61 -2.68
CA VAL A 145 -6.77 35.93 -2.08
C VAL A 145 -5.32 36.36 -2.25
N ASP A 146 -4.36 35.48 -1.97
CA ASP A 146 -2.94 35.79 -2.10
C ASP A 146 -2.54 36.05 -3.55
N ARG A 147 -3.10 35.29 -4.50
CA ARG A 147 -2.95 35.53 -5.95
C ARG A 147 -3.49 36.89 -6.37
N LEU A 148 -4.74 37.20 -6.04
CA LEU A 148 -5.36 38.49 -6.36
C LEU A 148 -4.63 39.67 -5.69
N LYS A 149 -4.14 39.47 -4.47
CA LYS A 149 -3.29 40.44 -3.75
C LYS A 149 -2.00 40.72 -4.52
N SER A 150 -1.27 39.70 -4.95
CA SER A 150 -0.05 39.85 -5.75
C SER A 150 -0.32 40.64 -7.04
N VAL A 151 -1.37 40.30 -7.77
CA VAL A 151 -1.74 41.02 -9.01
C VAL A 151 -2.04 42.48 -8.74
N LEU A 152 -2.80 42.79 -7.69
CA LEU A 152 -3.10 44.18 -7.33
C LEU A 152 -1.83 44.97 -7.00
N ILE A 153 -0.87 44.37 -6.29
CA ILE A 153 0.42 45.00 -5.97
C ILE A 153 1.21 45.23 -7.26
N TRP A 154 1.35 44.20 -8.10
CA TRP A 154 2.10 44.28 -9.34
C TRP A 154 1.50 45.25 -10.35
N GLN A 155 0.17 45.44 -10.37
CA GLN A 155 -0.51 46.44 -11.19
C GLN A 155 -0.20 47.90 -10.79
N HIS A 156 0.37 48.13 -9.60
CA HIS A 156 0.75 49.47 -9.11
C HIS A 156 2.26 49.65 -8.83
N MET A 157 3.08 48.63 -9.08
CA MET A 157 4.54 48.65 -8.94
C MET A 157 5.22 49.23 -10.21
N PRO A 158 6.24 50.10 -10.16
CA PRO A 158 6.91 50.58 -11.37
C PRO A 158 7.59 49.42 -12.12
N LEU A 159 7.82 49.58 -13.44
CA LEU A 159 8.31 48.48 -14.29
C LEU A 159 9.69 47.97 -13.84
N GLU A 160 10.54 48.87 -13.36
CA GLU A 160 11.88 48.55 -12.84
C GLU A 160 11.82 47.61 -11.63
N GLU A 161 10.85 47.85 -10.74
CA GLU A 161 10.58 47.03 -9.55
C GLU A 161 9.91 45.70 -9.91
N LEU A 162 9.07 45.66 -10.95
CA LEU A 162 8.53 44.41 -11.50
C LEU A 162 9.62 43.55 -12.12
N LEU A 163 10.55 44.14 -12.89
CA LEU A 163 11.70 43.43 -13.42
C LEU A 163 12.65 42.98 -12.29
N ALA A 164 12.74 43.74 -11.19
CA ALA A 164 13.46 43.31 -10.00
C ALA A 164 12.77 42.12 -9.31
N GLU A 165 11.44 42.12 -9.20
CA GLU A 165 10.65 40.98 -8.72
C GLU A 165 10.89 39.74 -9.59
N CYS A 166 10.89 39.90 -10.93
CA CYS A 166 11.18 38.80 -11.84
C CYS A 166 12.58 38.23 -11.59
N ARG A 167 13.60 39.08 -11.43
CA ARG A 167 14.97 38.63 -11.10
C ARG A 167 15.02 37.92 -9.75
N GLU A 168 14.34 38.43 -8.74
CA GLU A 168 14.26 37.79 -7.41
C GLU A 168 13.60 36.41 -7.48
N LYS A 169 12.65 36.22 -8.41
CA LYS A 169 11.98 34.95 -8.69
C LYS A 169 12.63 34.11 -9.78
N ASN A 170 13.81 34.50 -10.28
CA ASN A 170 14.52 33.86 -11.41
C ASN A 170 13.68 33.72 -12.69
N ILE A 171 12.77 34.66 -12.94
CA ILE A 171 11.97 34.73 -14.16
C ILE A 171 12.69 35.64 -15.16
N PHE A 172 12.99 35.10 -16.33
CA PHE A 172 13.57 35.89 -17.41
C PHE A 172 12.50 36.79 -18.03
N CYS A 173 12.67 38.10 -17.90
CA CYS A 173 11.84 39.12 -18.56
C CYS A 173 12.75 40.20 -19.14
N LEU A 174 12.49 40.60 -20.37
CA LEU A 174 13.20 41.70 -21.03
C LEU A 174 12.51 43.03 -20.70
N PRO A 175 13.26 44.15 -20.63
CA PRO A 175 12.66 45.47 -20.47
C PRO A 175 11.66 45.85 -21.57
N GLU A 176 11.75 45.19 -22.73
CA GLU A 176 10.87 45.41 -23.90
C GLU A 176 9.52 44.69 -23.78
N ASP A 177 9.38 43.71 -22.87
CA ASP A 177 8.19 42.86 -22.74
C ASP A 177 6.91 43.64 -22.36
N GLY A 178 7.06 44.87 -21.87
CA GLY A 178 5.94 45.68 -21.41
C GLY A 178 5.35 45.16 -20.10
N ARG A 179 4.60 46.02 -19.41
CA ARG A 179 4.12 45.76 -18.05
C ARG A 179 3.20 44.52 -17.97
N ASP A 180 2.26 44.39 -18.90
CA ASP A 180 1.23 43.36 -18.84
C ASP A 180 1.83 41.95 -19.06
N LEU A 181 2.83 41.82 -19.94
CA LEU A 181 3.53 40.55 -20.16
C LEU A 181 4.37 40.16 -18.93
N VAL A 182 5.08 41.12 -18.33
CA VAL A 182 5.85 40.90 -17.09
C VAL A 182 4.93 40.42 -15.96
N ILE A 183 3.76 41.03 -15.79
CA ILE A 183 2.75 40.59 -14.80
C ILE A 183 2.23 39.18 -15.13
N THR A 184 2.01 38.87 -16.42
CA THR A 184 1.57 37.55 -16.87
C THR A 184 2.61 36.49 -16.54
N ASN A 185 3.89 36.73 -16.83
CA ASN A 185 4.99 35.83 -16.50
C ASN A 185 5.13 35.61 -14.99
N LEU A 186 4.97 36.67 -14.18
CA LEU A 186 4.94 36.58 -12.71
C LEU A 186 3.78 35.71 -12.20
N LEU A 187 2.60 35.83 -12.83
CA LEU A 187 1.43 35.03 -12.49
C LEU A 187 1.59 33.56 -12.84
N GLU A 188 2.15 33.26 -14.00
CA GLU A 188 2.45 31.89 -14.46
C GLU A 188 3.50 31.23 -13.56
N ALA A 189 4.55 31.97 -13.18
CA ALA A 189 5.55 31.48 -12.24
C ALA A 189 4.97 31.24 -10.84
N GLN A 190 4.05 32.11 -10.38
CA GLN A 190 3.36 31.91 -9.11
C GLN A 190 2.44 30.68 -9.15
N ASP A 191 1.71 30.45 -10.25
CA ASP A 191 0.88 29.25 -10.41
C ASP A 191 1.74 27.99 -10.43
N ARG A 192 2.81 28.00 -11.23
CA ARG A 192 3.75 26.87 -11.29
C ARG A 192 4.35 26.57 -9.92
N ALA A 193 4.70 27.58 -9.12
CA ALA A 193 5.19 27.36 -7.76
C ALA A 193 4.14 26.75 -6.81
N VAL A 194 2.86 27.11 -6.96
CA VAL A 194 1.76 26.51 -6.20
C VAL A 194 1.52 25.06 -6.65
N GLU A 195 1.47 24.81 -7.95
CA GLU A 195 1.33 23.46 -8.51
C GLU A 195 2.49 22.56 -8.09
N MET A 196 3.74 23.06 -8.14
CA MET A 196 4.92 22.37 -7.64
C MET A 196 4.77 22.01 -6.16
N ALA A 197 4.33 22.94 -5.32
CA ALA A 197 4.12 22.70 -3.89
C ALA A 197 3.00 21.68 -3.62
N GLU A 198 1.92 21.71 -4.39
CA GLU A 198 0.81 20.75 -4.30
C GLU A 198 1.24 19.33 -4.69
N LEU A 199 2.11 19.19 -5.69
CA LEU A 199 2.72 17.92 -6.07
C LEU A 199 3.82 17.44 -5.11
N GLY A 200 4.19 18.26 -4.11
CA GLY A 200 5.22 17.94 -3.13
C GLY A 200 6.66 18.17 -3.62
N VAL A 201 6.86 18.96 -4.69
CA VAL A 201 8.20 19.34 -5.18
C VAL A 201 8.87 20.25 -4.14
N PRO A 202 10.07 19.91 -3.63
CA PRO A 202 10.74 20.67 -2.58
C PRO A 202 11.47 21.89 -3.15
N VAL A 203 10.73 22.85 -3.74
CA VAL A 203 11.30 24.04 -4.42
C VAL A 203 12.25 24.84 -3.54
N GLN A 204 12.08 24.78 -2.21
CA GLN A 204 12.95 25.47 -1.24
C GLN A 204 14.34 24.83 -1.06
N LEU A 205 14.46 23.52 -1.35
CA LEU A 205 15.72 22.78 -1.29
C LEU A 205 16.46 22.79 -2.62
N LEU A 206 15.77 23.14 -3.71
CA LEU A 206 16.35 23.20 -5.04
C LEU A 206 16.92 24.59 -5.28
N SER A 207 18.25 24.68 -5.37
CA SER A 207 18.95 25.92 -5.71
C SER A 207 18.71 26.35 -7.16
N ASP A 208 18.29 25.42 -8.02
CA ASP A 208 18.09 25.62 -9.44
C ASP A 208 16.62 25.48 -9.83
N THR A 209 16.08 26.52 -10.47
CA THR A 209 14.70 26.57 -10.97
C THR A 209 14.48 25.66 -12.17
N GLU A 210 15.51 25.40 -12.98
CA GLU A 210 15.44 24.46 -14.10
C GLU A 210 15.25 23.04 -13.58
N ALA A 211 16.09 22.64 -12.62
CA ALA A 211 15.98 21.36 -11.92
C ALA A 211 14.61 21.17 -11.22
N ALA A 212 14.04 22.23 -10.61
CA ALA A 212 12.69 22.17 -10.03
C ALA A 212 11.61 21.98 -11.10
N THR A 213 11.78 22.58 -12.27
CA THR A 213 10.85 22.45 -13.41
C THR A 213 10.92 21.05 -14.01
N GLU A 214 12.12 20.49 -14.17
CA GLU A 214 12.30 19.10 -14.62
C GLU A 214 11.67 18.11 -13.65
N LEU A 215 11.94 18.26 -12.35
CA LEU A 215 11.37 17.41 -11.30
C LEU A 215 9.83 17.46 -11.28
N PHE A 216 9.27 18.64 -11.51
CA PHE A 216 7.82 18.84 -11.62
C PHE A 216 7.20 18.07 -12.78
N GLU A 217 7.81 18.10 -13.96
CA GLU A 217 7.32 17.34 -15.11
C GLU A 217 7.47 15.82 -14.90
N GLN A 218 8.56 15.37 -14.25
CA GLN A 218 8.72 13.98 -13.84
C GLN A 218 7.63 13.55 -12.84
N PHE A 219 7.27 14.39 -11.87
CA PHE A 219 6.20 14.11 -10.91
C PHE A 219 4.85 13.97 -11.61
N LYS A 220 4.54 14.84 -12.58
CA LYS A 220 3.34 14.70 -13.41
C LYS A 220 3.34 13.39 -14.19
N SER A 221 4.49 12.99 -14.74
CA SER A 221 4.62 11.72 -15.44
C SER A 221 4.31 10.54 -14.50
N ILE A 222 4.88 10.53 -13.28
CA ILE A 222 4.62 9.51 -12.25
C ILE A 222 3.12 9.41 -11.92
N GLU A 223 2.42 10.55 -11.81
CA GLU A 223 0.98 10.56 -11.52
C GLU A 223 0.14 9.94 -12.62
N MET A 224 0.57 10.09 -13.87
CA MET A 224 -0.14 9.56 -15.05
C MET A 224 0.19 8.09 -15.36
N MET A 225 1.28 7.53 -14.81
CA MET A 225 1.66 6.14 -15.06
C MET A 225 0.61 5.15 -14.50
N CYS A 226 0.43 4.02 -15.19
CA CYS A 226 -0.37 2.93 -14.66
C CYS A 226 0.41 2.15 -13.59
N GLU A 227 -0.29 1.34 -12.80
CA GLU A 227 0.31 0.56 -11.71
C GLU A 227 1.38 -0.42 -12.21
N ALA A 228 1.19 -1.02 -13.39
CA ALA A 228 2.17 -1.92 -13.99
C ALA A 228 3.47 -1.19 -14.34
N ASP A 229 3.39 -0.03 -15.00
CA ASP A 229 4.58 0.77 -15.36
C ASP A 229 5.31 1.28 -14.12
N LEU A 230 4.56 1.71 -13.09
CA LEU A 230 5.13 2.13 -11.81
C LEU A 230 5.88 0.99 -11.11
N THR A 231 5.30 -0.21 -11.14
CA THR A 231 5.89 -1.42 -10.55
C THR A 231 7.14 -1.85 -11.32
N GLU A 232 7.10 -1.86 -12.66
CA GLU A 232 8.26 -2.16 -13.49
C GLU A 232 9.39 -1.17 -13.25
N TRP A 233 9.07 0.13 -13.17
CA TRP A 233 10.05 1.15 -12.89
C TRP A 233 10.67 0.99 -11.49
N TYR A 234 9.84 0.79 -10.48
CA TYR A 234 10.26 0.51 -9.12
C TYR A 234 11.17 -0.72 -9.03
N GLN A 235 10.85 -1.81 -9.75
CA GLN A 235 11.69 -3.01 -9.84
C GLN A 235 13.02 -2.73 -10.56
N SER A 236 13.02 -1.92 -11.61
CA SER A 236 14.23 -1.57 -12.36
C SER A 236 15.26 -0.80 -11.51
N MET A 237 14.82 -0.16 -10.41
CA MET A 237 15.69 0.45 -9.40
C MET A 237 16.32 -0.58 -8.44
N GLY A 238 16.05 -1.88 -8.62
CA GLY A 238 16.55 -2.96 -7.78
C GLY A 238 15.83 -3.05 -6.43
N LEU A 239 14.66 -2.45 -6.31
CA LEU A 239 13.87 -2.46 -5.08
C LEU A 239 13.03 -3.74 -4.98
N PRO A 240 12.83 -4.28 -3.77
CA PRO A 240 12.13 -5.54 -3.57
C PRO A 240 10.68 -5.40 -4.01
N LEU A 241 10.23 -6.27 -4.92
CA LEU A 241 8.83 -6.31 -5.36
C LEU A 241 7.92 -6.58 -4.17
N VAL A 242 7.00 -5.66 -3.90
CA VAL A 242 6.05 -5.80 -2.81
C VAL A 242 4.68 -6.00 -3.42
N GLN A 243 4.03 -7.13 -3.12
CA GLN A 243 2.68 -7.41 -3.60
C GLN A 243 1.60 -6.53 -2.93
N ASP A 244 1.97 -5.81 -1.87
CA ASP A 244 1.05 -5.07 -0.99
C ASP A 244 1.21 -3.54 -1.02
N MET A 245 2.17 -2.98 -1.78
CA MET A 245 2.25 -1.52 -1.90
C MET A 245 1.15 -1.03 -2.83
N ASP A 246 0.32 -0.11 -2.36
CA ASP A 246 -0.67 0.50 -3.22
C ASP A 246 0.01 1.44 -4.26
N LYS A 247 -0.72 1.73 -5.34
CA LYS A 247 -0.22 2.62 -6.40
C LYS A 247 0.29 3.95 -5.85
N LYS A 248 -0.37 4.50 -4.82
CA LYS A 248 -0.03 5.81 -4.26
C LYS A 248 1.27 5.76 -3.46
N ASP A 249 1.50 4.72 -2.69
CA ASP A 249 2.74 4.50 -1.94
C ASP A 249 3.95 4.37 -2.90
N ILE A 250 3.77 3.67 -4.02
CA ILE A 250 4.80 3.57 -5.07
C ILE A 250 5.05 4.95 -5.71
N GLN A 251 4.00 5.70 -6.04
CA GLN A 251 4.13 7.06 -6.59
C GLN A 251 4.85 8.00 -5.62
N ASP A 252 4.44 8.03 -4.35
CA ASP A 252 5.03 8.89 -3.33
C ASP A 252 6.51 8.53 -3.08
N LEU A 253 6.86 7.24 -3.16
CA LEU A 253 8.24 6.79 -3.06
C LEU A 253 9.08 7.22 -4.28
N LEU A 254 8.62 6.95 -5.50
CA LEU A 254 9.33 7.33 -6.73
C LEU A 254 9.51 8.85 -6.84
N LYS A 255 8.51 9.64 -6.43
CA LYS A 255 8.63 11.10 -6.32
C LYS A 255 9.74 11.50 -5.34
N LYS A 256 9.83 10.86 -4.17
CA LYS A 256 10.93 11.11 -3.22
C LYS A 256 12.30 10.75 -3.80
N VAL A 257 12.41 9.61 -4.48
CA VAL A 257 13.66 9.17 -5.13
C VAL A 257 14.13 10.23 -6.12
N MET A 258 13.23 10.67 -7.00
CA MET A 258 13.51 11.72 -7.97
C MET A 258 13.92 13.04 -7.32
N ALA A 259 13.24 13.44 -6.24
CA ALA A 259 13.65 14.62 -5.50
C ALA A 259 15.08 14.48 -4.97
N TRP A 260 15.43 13.33 -4.39
CA TRP A 260 16.76 13.05 -3.87
C TRP A 260 17.84 13.01 -4.96
N GLU A 261 17.52 12.54 -6.17
CA GLU A 261 18.44 12.57 -7.31
C GLU A 261 18.82 13.99 -7.74
N VAL A 262 17.96 14.97 -7.50
CA VAL A 262 18.22 16.38 -7.84
C VAL A 262 18.88 17.15 -6.70
N LEU A 263 18.70 16.72 -5.44
CA LEU A 263 19.30 17.38 -4.27
C LEU A 263 20.84 17.42 -4.31
N GLN A 264 21.42 18.47 -3.71
CA GLN A 264 22.85 18.52 -3.49
C GLN A 264 23.26 17.51 -2.40
N LEU A 265 24.53 17.10 -2.41
CA LEU A 265 25.04 16.11 -1.46
C LEU A 265 24.86 16.55 0.01
N THR A 266 25.01 17.85 0.30
CA THR A 266 24.81 18.41 1.64
C THR A 266 23.36 18.28 2.12
N ASP A 267 22.40 18.49 1.22
CA ASP A 267 20.97 18.40 1.54
C ASP A 267 20.57 16.93 1.75
N LEU A 268 21.12 16.01 0.94
CA LEU A 268 20.94 14.57 1.14
C LEU A 268 21.51 14.09 2.47
N GLN A 269 22.67 14.61 2.89
CA GLN A 269 23.26 14.30 4.20
C GLN A 269 22.39 14.84 5.34
N GLN A 270 21.84 16.05 5.20
CA GLN A 270 20.91 16.61 6.18
C GLN A 270 19.64 15.77 6.26
N GLU A 271 19.11 15.31 5.13
CA GLU A 271 17.93 14.44 5.08
C GLU A 271 18.20 13.07 5.71
N CYS A 272 19.37 12.47 5.42
CA CYS A 272 19.82 11.25 6.11
C CYS A 272 19.92 11.47 7.63
N SER A 273 20.53 12.57 8.05
CA SER A 273 20.68 12.92 9.47
C SER A 273 19.33 13.13 10.16
N ARG A 274 18.37 13.76 9.46
CA ARG A 274 16.98 13.96 9.93
C ARG A 274 16.27 12.63 10.17
N LEU A 275 16.56 11.62 9.35
CA LEU A 275 16.02 10.27 9.47
C LEU A 275 16.86 9.35 10.39
N GLY A 276 17.96 9.85 10.94
CA GLY A 276 18.86 9.08 11.80
C GLY A 276 19.69 8.04 11.04
N LEU A 277 19.85 8.20 9.73
CA LEU A 277 20.68 7.33 8.89
C LEU A 277 22.14 7.77 8.96
N PRO A 278 23.10 6.84 9.06
CA PRO A 278 24.52 7.16 9.14
C PRO A 278 25.04 7.70 7.80
N THR A 279 25.47 8.96 7.82
CA THR A 279 26.29 9.57 6.77
C THR A 279 27.75 9.24 7.06
N THR A 280 28.35 8.38 6.26
CA THR A 280 29.73 7.93 6.44
C THR A 280 30.69 9.08 6.14
N GLY A 281 31.28 9.68 7.19
CA GLY A 281 32.48 10.52 7.11
C GLY A 281 32.28 12.03 7.21
N ASP A 282 33.26 12.68 7.85
CA ASP A 282 33.44 14.14 7.89
C ASP A 282 34.05 14.59 6.55
N MET A 283 33.20 14.70 5.52
CA MET A 283 33.57 14.68 4.09
C MET A 283 33.75 16.08 3.48
N ALA A 284 34.04 17.11 4.29
CA ALA A 284 34.28 18.46 3.81
C ALA A 284 35.48 18.60 2.83
N ALA A 285 36.14 17.50 2.46
CA ALA A 285 37.38 17.46 1.68
C ALA A 285 37.34 16.53 0.45
N VAL A 286 36.20 15.94 0.07
CA VAL A 286 36.14 15.17 -1.19
C VAL A 286 35.98 16.12 -2.35
N GLU A 287 37.09 16.46 -3.01
CA GLU A 287 37.13 17.33 -4.19
C GLU A 287 36.80 16.58 -5.50
N ASP A 288 36.82 15.24 -5.50
CA ASP A 288 36.56 14.43 -6.70
C ASP A 288 35.06 14.28 -6.98
N GLU A 289 34.63 14.73 -8.17
CA GLU A 289 33.23 14.65 -8.61
C GLU A 289 32.73 13.20 -8.74
N GLU A 290 33.60 12.25 -9.09
CA GLU A 290 33.23 10.84 -9.22
C GLU A 290 32.95 10.20 -7.84
N GLU A 291 33.78 10.51 -6.84
CA GLU A 291 33.55 10.09 -5.45
C GLU A 291 32.30 10.76 -4.86
N GLN A 292 32.06 12.04 -5.15
CA GLN A 292 30.83 12.73 -4.72
C GLN A 292 29.58 12.10 -5.33
N GLN A 293 29.60 11.75 -6.61
CA GLN A 293 28.47 11.12 -7.29
C GLN A 293 28.23 9.70 -6.75
N SER A 294 29.29 8.93 -6.51
CA SER A 294 29.21 7.60 -5.90
C SER A 294 28.60 7.68 -4.48
N LEU A 295 29.06 8.65 -3.68
CA LEU A 295 28.50 8.88 -2.35
C LEU A 295 27.03 9.31 -2.41
N LYS A 296 26.67 10.20 -3.35
CA LYS A 296 25.29 10.63 -3.59
C LYS A 296 24.38 9.44 -3.87
N GLN A 297 24.78 8.56 -4.80
CA GLN A 297 24.01 7.34 -5.12
C GLN A 297 23.90 6.40 -3.91
N SER A 298 24.98 6.27 -3.12
CA SER A 298 24.95 5.51 -1.88
C SER A 298 23.94 6.08 -0.85
N LEU A 299 23.89 7.39 -0.68
CA LEU A 299 22.93 8.04 0.23
C LEU A 299 21.49 7.93 -0.28
N ILE A 300 21.26 8.07 -1.59
CA ILE A 300 19.94 7.85 -2.20
C ILE A 300 19.49 6.42 -1.93
N GLY A 301 20.32 5.42 -2.20
CA GLY A 301 20.01 4.02 -1.89
C GLY A 301 19.60 3.80 -0.43
N LYS A 302 20.29 4.43 0.52
CA LYS A 302 19.93 4.38 1.96
C LYS A 302 18.55 4.99 2.24
N LEU A 303 18.27 6.17 1.67
CA LEU A 303 17.00 6.87 1.86
C LEU A 303 15.83 6.08 1.26
N VAL A 304 16.03 5.49 0.08
CA VAL A 304 15.05 4.64 -0.59
C VAL A 304 14.72 3.41 0.25
N LEU A 305 15.75 2.66 0.69
CA LEU A 305 15.55 1.47 1.50
C LEU A 305 14.86 1.80 2.84
N HIS A 306 15.24 2.91 3.49
CA HIS A 306 14.54 3.38 4.69
C HIS A 306 13.06 3.67 4.40
N GLN A 307 12.75 4.35 3.30
CA GLN A 307 11.37 4.70 2.96
C GLN A 307 10.54 3.47 2.55
N CYS A 308 11.15 2.46 1.92
CA CYS A 308 10.54 1.15 1.69
C CYS A 308 10.16 0.49 3.03
N VAL A 309 11.06 0.46 4.02
CA VAL A 309 10.77 -0.09 5.36
C VAL A 309 9.56 0.63 6.02
N GLU A 310 9.41 1.93 5.79
CA GLU A 310 8.28 2.68 6.35
C GLU A 310 6.95 2.38 5.63
N ALA A 311 6.97 2.30 4.31
CA ALA A 311 5.78 2.12 3.48
C ALA A 311 5.21 0.69 3.57
N LEU A 312 6.08 -0.31 3.66
CA LEU A 312 5.72 -1.72 3.60
C LEU A 312 4.73 -2.17 4.68
N SER A 313 3.77 -3.02 4.30
CA SER A 313 2.93 -3.80 5.22
C SER A 313 3.79 -4.71 6.11
N THR A 314 3.21 -5.25 7.19
CA THR A 314 3.95 -6.20 8.04
C THR A 314 4.34 -7.45 7.25
N GLU A 315 3.42 -7.93 6.42
CA GLU A 315 3.58 -9.05 5.50
C GLU A 315 4.69 -8.76 4.48
N GLY A 316 4.64 -7.61 3.81
CA GLY A 316 5.66 -7.18 2.84
C GLY A 316 7.05 -7.01 3.47
N LEU A 317 7.15 -6.53 4.71
CA LEU A 317 8.41 -6.50 5.46
C LEU A 317 8.94 -7.92 5.73
N CYS A 318 8.08 -8.86 6.08
CA CYS A 318 8.46 -10.24 6.35
C CYS A 318 8.88 -10.97 5.05
N GLU A 319 8.18 -10.74 3.95
CA GLU A 319 8.55 -11.28 2.63
C GLU A 319 9.89 -10.73 2.15
N TRP A 320 10.09 -9.41 2.26
CA TRP A 320 11.38 -8.81 1.94
C TRP A 320 12.49 -9.38 2.81
N TYR A 321 12.26 -9.48 4.13
CA TYR A 321 13.21 -10.10 5.05
C TYR A 321 13.56 -11.55 4.65
N GLY A 322 12.56 -12.36 4.29
CA GLY A 322 12.77 -13.73 3.81
C GLY A 322 13.53 -13.79 2.49
N SER A 323 13.31 -12.85 1.57
CA SER A 323 14.02 -12.77 0.29
C SER A 323 15.53 -12.53 0.44
N LEU A 324 15.95 -11.96 1.57
CA LEU A 324 17.36 -11.80 1.94
C LEU A 324 18.01 -13.10 2.46
N GLY A 325 17.26 -14.22 2.46
CA GLY A 325 17.73 -15.54 2.91
C GLY A 325 17.70 -15.71 4.43
N TYR A 326 16.94 -14.86 5.13
CA TYR A 326 16.78 -14.94 6.57
C TYR A 326 15.52 -15.74 6.98
N PRO A 327 15.45 -16.23 8.25
CA PRO A 327 14.31 -17.00 8.74
C PRO A 327 12.97 -16.26 8.66
N SER A 328 11.86 -17.00 8.64
CA SER A 328 10.53 -16.37 8.64
C SER A 328 10.29 -15.55 9.93
N LEU A 329 9.85 -14.29 9.79
CA LEU A 329 9.46 -13.42 10.91
C LEU A 329 7.95 -13.48 11.21
N GLN A 330 7.27 -14.57 10.84
CA GLN A 330 5.84 -14.71 11.11
C GLN A 330 5.50 -14.48 12.59
N GLY A 331 4.58 -13.54 12.83
CA GLY A 331 4.13 -13.17 14.18
C GLY A 331 5.03 -12.17 14.92
N ALA A 332 6.04 -11.59 14.27
CA ALA A 332 6.75 -10.42 14.80
C ALA A 332 5.88 -9.15 14.70
N GLU A 333 6.00 -8.25 15.68
CA GLU A 333 5.32 -6.95 15.59
C GLU A 333 5.95 -6.08 14.49
N ARG A 334 5.14 -5.38 13.70
CA ARG A 334 5.61 -4.50 12.62
C ARG A 334 6.74 -3.57 13.04
N SER A 335 6.59 -2.90 14.18
CA SER A 335 7.61 -1.96 14.68
C SER A 335 8.95 -2.63 14.95
N ALA A 336 8.92 -3.89 15.34
CA ALA A 336 10.09 -4.70 15.66
C ALA A 336 10.79 -5.15 14.36
N VAL A 337 10.02 -5.60 13.36
CA VAL A 337 10.53 -5.92 12.01
C VAL A 337 11.12 -4.68 11.32
N GLN A 338 10.47 -3.52 11.44
CA GLN A 338 10.99 -2.26 10.92
C GLN A 338 12.31 -1.87 11.58
N GLN A 339 12.41 -1.95 12.91
CA GLN A 339 13.67 -1.67 13.62
C GLN A 339 14.78 -2.62 13.19
N LEU A 340 14.48 -3.91 13.04
CA LEU A 340 15.42 -4.92 12.58
C LEU A 340 15.91 -4.59 11.16
N LEU A 341 15.01 -4.36 10.20
CA LEU A 341 15.40 -4.01 8.83
C LEU A 341 16.20 -2.70 8.79
N ARG A 342 15.86 -1.68 9.58
CA ARG A 342 16.69 -0.45 9.70
C ARG A 342 18.11 -0.76 10.20
N LYS A 343 18.27 -1.68 11.16
CA LYS A 343 19.60 -2.13 11.63
C LYS A 343 20.34 -2.89 10.52
N ILE A 344 19.68 -3.79 9.81
CA ILE A 344 20.27 -4.56 8.69
C ILE A 344 20.79 -3.64 7.61
N LEU A 345 19.95 -2.70 7.16
CA LEU A 345 20.33 -1.68 6.19
C LEU A 345 21.50 -0.82 6.67
N THR A 346 21.55 -0.53 7.97
CA THR A 346 22.69 0.18 8.55
C THR A 346 23.96 -0.67 8.48
N TRP A 347 23.88 -1.96 8.78
CA TRP A 347 25.02 -2.87 8.82
C TRP A 347 25.57 -3.23 7.46
N GLU A 348 24.72 -3.44 6.45
CA GLU A 348 25.20 -3.68 5.07
C GLU A 348 26.09 -2.55 4.56
N MET A 349 25.92 -1.34 5.11
CA MET A 349 26.66 -0.14 4.73
C MET A 349 27.90 0.14 5.61
N LEU A 350 28.13 -0.64 6.66
CA LEU A 350 29.30 -0.49 7.51
C LEU A 350 30.50 -1.28 6.96
N PRO A 351 31.74 -0.76 7.08
CA PRO A 351 32.92 -1.56 6.80
C PRO A 351 33.02 -2.73 7.79
N ALA A 352 33.71 -3.79 7.40
CA ALA A 352 33.84 -5.00 8.22
C ALA A 352 34.42 -4.72 9.62
N SER A 353 35.30 -3.73 9.74
CA SER A 353 35.85 -3.28 11.02
C SER A 353 34.81 -2.67 11.97
N ALA A 354 33.88 -1.87 11.45
CA ALA A 354 32.81 -1.28 12.26
C ALA A 354 31.75 -2.32 12.65
N LEU A 355 31.45 -3.28 11.77
CA LEU A 355 30.61 -4.43 12.10
C LEU A 355 31.24 -5.31 13.17
N LEU A 356 32.56 -5.49 13.15
CA LEU A 356 33.27 -6.26 14.16
C LEU A 356 33.17 -5.60 15.54
N GLU A 357 33.27 -4.28 15.63
CA GLU A 357 33.08 -3.55 16.89
C GLU A 357 31.63 -3.64 17.39
N GLN A 358 30.63 -3.47 16.50
CA GLN A 358 29.22 -3.72 16.82
C GLN A 358 28.99 -5.14 17.36
N ALA A 359 29.60 -6.14 16.74
CA ALA A 359 29.46 -7.51 17.18
C ALA A 359 30.14 -7.78 18.54
N LYS A 360 31.27 -7.11 18.82
CA LYS A 360 31.91 -7.12 20.14
C LYS A 360 31.04 -6.47 21.22
N GLU A 361 30.38 -5.34 20.90
CA GLU A 361 29.45 -4.68 21.82
C GLU A 361 28.27 -5.58 22.19
N LEU A 362 27.75 -6.36 21.23
CA LEU A 362 26.72 -7.38 21.46
C LEU A 362 27.25 -8.69 22.07
N SER A 363 28.53 -8.74 22.47
CA SER A 363 29.17 -9.91 23.07
C SER A 363 29.11 -11.18 22.19
N LEU A 364 29.09 -11.01 20.86
CA LEU A 364 29.17 -12.13 19.93
C LEU A 364 30.58 -12.71 19.92
N SER A 365 30.71 -14.00 20.23
CA SER A 365 32.00 -14.69 20.16
C SER A 365 32.42 -14.87 18.69
N ILE A 366 33.30 -13.99 18.22
CA ILE A 366 33.92 -14.07 16.89
C ILE A 366 35.38 -14.45 17.09
N SER A 367 35.76 -15.62 16.58
CA SER A 367 37.17 -16.01 16.49
C SER A 367 37.78 -15.28 15.29
N GLU A 368 38.64 -14.29 15.54
CA GLU A 368 39.37 -13.58 14.48
C GLU A 368 40.19 -14.54 13.59
N ALA A 369 40.57 -15.71 14.13
CA ALA A 369 41.30 -16.74 13.39
C ALA A 369 40.49 -17.41 12.27
N ASN A 370 39.15 -17.34 12.31
CA ASN A 370 38.27 -17.98 11.33
C ASN A 370 37.58 -16.96 10.41
N MET A 371 37.97 -15.68 10.50
CA MET A 371 37.39 -14.63 9.66
C MET A 371 37.91 -14.75 8.22
N PRO A 372 37.04 -14.64 7.20
CA PRO A 372 37.48 -14.59 5.81
C PRO A 372 38.51 -13.48 5.59
N GLN A 373 39.48 -13.72 4.72
CA GLN A 373 40.50 -12.72 4.39
C GLN A 373 39.96 -11.62 3.47
N ALA A 374 38.94 -11.93 2.67
CA ALA A 374 38.26 -10.95 1.83
C ALA A 374 37.33 -10.11 2.69
N GLU A 375 37.48 -8.78 2.63
CA GLU A 375 36.67 -7.83 3.41
C GLU A 375 35.17 -8.00 3.15
N GLU A 376 34.78 -8.31 1.91
CA GLU A 376 33.38 -8.52 1.54
C GLU A 376 32.78 -9.76 2.20
N GLU A 377 33.48 -10.89 2.17
CA GLU A 377 33.05 -12.12 2.86
C GLU A 377 33.00 -11.90 4.37
N GLN A 378 33.97 -11.16 4.91
CA GLN A 378 34.00 -10.77 6.32
C GLN A 378 32.78 -9.92 6.69
N ARG A 379 32.41 -8.96 5.85
CA ARG A 379 31.23 -8.08 6.01
C ARG A 379 29.94 -8.89 5.98
N GLN A 380 29.77 -9.76 4.99
CA GLN A 380 28.57 -10.62 4.85
C GLN A 380 28.41 -11.55 6.06
N LEU A 381 29.51 -12.17 6.51
CA LEU A 381 29.50 -13.04 7.68
C LEU A 381 29.09 -12.30 8.97
N LEU A 382 29.66 -11.11 9.19
CA LEU A 382 29.36 -10.29 10.36
C LEU A 382 27.93 -9.76 10.33
N SER A 383 27.47 -9.26 9.18
CA SER A 383 26.09 -8.80 8.98
C SER A 383 25.11 -9.92 9.30
N ARG A 384 25.30 -11.10 8.70
CA ARG A 384 24.44 -12.27 8.96
C ARG A 384 24.41 -12.66 10.44
N ARG A 385 25.55 -12.64 11.13
CA ARG A 385 25.62 -12.90 12.58
C ARG A 385 24.84 -11.88 13.42
N LEU A 386 25.00 -10.59 13.09
CA LEU A 386 24.31 -9.50 13.75
C LEU A 386 22.79 -9.58 13.53
N VAL A 387 22.36 -9.85 12.29
CA VAL A 387 20.94 -10.06 11.94
C VAL A 387 20.35 -11.16 12.80
N LEU A 388 20.95 -12.36 12.76
CA LEU A 388 20.49 -13.52 13.50
C LEU A 388 20.39 -13.26 15.01
N HIS A 389 21.35 -12.53 15.59
CA HIS A 389 21.32 -12.14 17.00
C HIS A 389 20.11 -11.26 17.34
N GLU A 390 19.88 -10.19 16.57
CA GLU A 390 18.75 -9.29 16.80
C GLU A 390 17.41 -9.98 16.52
N CYS A 391 17.33 -10.88 15.54
CA CYS A 391 16.08 -11.59 15.25
C CYS A 391 15.55 -12.34 16.46
N VAL A 392 16.45 -12.99 17.20
CA VAL A 392 16.06 -13.67 18.44
C VAL A 392 15.49 -12.71 19.48
N GLU A 393 15.94 -11.45 19.52
CA GLU A 393 15.41 -10.44 20.44
C GLU A 393 14.04 -9.90 20.01
N VAL A 394 13.84 -9.78 18.69
CA VAL A 394 12.69 -9.11 18.08
C VAL A 394 11.48 -10.06 17.96
N MET A 395 11.71 -11.37 17.83
CA MET A 395 10.65 -12.36 17.62
C MET A 395 9.80 -12.60 18.88
N THR A 396 8.52 -12.93 18.65
CA THR A 396 7.62 -13.42 19.69
C THR A 396 7.91 -14.89 20.01
N VAL A 397 7.39 -15.42 21.12
CA VAL A 397 7.55 -16.85 21.44
C VAL A 397 7.01 -17.74 20.32
N ALA A 398 5.90 -17.36 19.70
CA ALA A 398 5.33 -18.07 18.56
C ALA A 398 6.28 -18.03 17.35
N GLY A 399 6.84 -16.87 17.02
CA GLY A 399 7.83 -16.75 15.96
C GLY A 399 9.10 -17.57 16.22
N LEU A 400 9.66 -17.47 17.44
CA LEU A 400 10.83 -18.28 17.83
C LEU A 400 10.54 -19.78 17.76
N THR A 401 9.33 -20.20 18.11
CA THR A 401 8.89 -21.60 18.00
C THR A 401 8.77 -22.02 16.54
N GLY A 402 8.19 -21.18 15.68
CA GLY A 402 8.08 -21.45 14.24
C GLY A 402 9.45 -21.56 13.57
N TRP A 403 10.37 -20.64 13.84
CA TRP A 403 11.74 -20.73 13.34
C TRP A 403 12.47 -21.98 13.86
N TYR A 404 12.28 -22.31 15.13
CA TYR A 404 12.83 -23.52 15.71
C TYR A 404 12.28 -24.79 15.03
N GLU A 405 11.00 -24.83 14.67
CA GLU A 405 10.37 -25.92 13.90
C GLU A 405 10.86 -25.95 12.43
N GLU A 406 11.08 -24.80 11.79
CA GLU A 406 11.65 -24.69 10.43
C GLU A 406 13.07 -25.29 10.35
N LEU A 407 13.82 -25.29 11.46
CA LEU A 407 15.12 -25.98 11.56
C LEU A 407 14.99 -27.51 11.67
N GLY A 408 13.77 -28.07 11.61
CA GLY A 408 13.49 -29.50 11.74
C GLY A 408 13.55 -30.02 13.18
N LEU A 409 13.54 -29.13 14.17
CA LEU A 409 13.68 -29.48 15.59
C LEU A 409 12.30 -29.79 16.21
N PRO A 410 12.26 -30.44 17.39
CA PRO A 410 11.00 -30.76 18.08
C PRO A 410 10.07 -29.58 18.26
N SER A 411 8.75 -29.82 18.34
CA SER A 411 7.83 -28.72 18.61
C SER A 411 8.25 -28.05 19.93
N GLY A 412 8.55 -26.75 19.89
CA GLY A 412 9.01 -25.99 21.05
C GLY A 412 7.87 -25.69 22.04
N LYS A 413 6.69 -26.29 21.86
CA LYS A 413 5.48 -26.05 22.66
C LYS A 413 5.77 -26.39 24.12
N GLY A 414 5.86 -25.36 24.96
CA GLY A 414 6.15 -25.50 26.39
C GLY A 414 7.50 -24.93 26.84
N LEU A 415 8.40 -24.63 25.90
CA LEU A 415 9.58 -23.82 26.21
C LEU A 415 9.15 -22.39 26.49
N ASN A 416 9.68 -21.82 27.57
CA ASN A 416 9.55 -20.38 27.79
C ASN A 416 10.49 -19.63 26.83
N ARG A 417 10.22 -18.33 26.66
CA ARG A 417 11.00 -17.45 25.78
C ARG A 417 12.51 -17.53 26.04
N HIS A 418 12.93 -17.54 27.31
CA HIS A 418 14.35 -17.53 27.67
C HIS A 418 15.07 -18.80 27.22
N ASP A 419 14.43 -19.96 27.36
CA ASP A 419 15.01 -21.23 26.93
C ASP A 419 15.09 -21.33 25.40
N LEU A 420 14.08 -20.84 24.67
CA LEU A 420 14.09 -20.73 23.20
C LEU A 420 15.20 -19.79 22.71
N GLU A 421 15.30 -18.59 23.28
CA GLU A 421 16.33 -17.60 22.93
C GLU A 421 17.74 -18.17 23.18
N LYS A 422 17.95 -18.82 24.32
CA LYS A 422 19.23 -19.44 24.68
C LYS A 422 19.60 -20.56 23.71
N LEU A 423 18.62 -21.38 23.34
CA LEU A 423 18.83 -22.52 22.46
C LEU A 423 19.10 -22.08 21.01
N LEU A 424 18.31 -21.15 20.49
CA LEU A 424 18.52 -20.55 19.15
C LEU A 424 19.85 -19.80 19.09
N ARG A 425 20.21 -18.98 20.09
CA ARG A 425 21.54 -18.33 20.15
C ARG A 425 22.68 -19.33 20.07
N ARG A 426 22.54 -20.49 20.71
CA ARG A 426 23.54 -21.54 20.69
C ARG A 426 23.60 -22.26 19.34
N ILE A 427 22.46 -22.61 18.75
CA ILE A 427 22.38 -23.21 17.41
C ILE A 427 22.98 -22.28 16.37
N MET A 428 22.62 -21.00 16.39
CA MET A 428 23.18 -20.00 15.49
C MET A 428 24.68 -19.85 15.66
N SER A 429 25.20 -19.91 16.88
CA SER A 429 26.65 -19.86 17.11
C SER A 429 27.40 -21.01 16.41
N TRP A 430 26.76 -22.17 16.25
CA TRP A 430 27.33 -23.33 15.57
C TRP A 430 27.33 -23.22 14.05
N GLN A 431 26.39 -22.49 13.44
CA GLN A 431 26.37 -22.28 11.98
C GLN A 431 27.60 -21.57 11.42
N PHE A 432 28.46 -21.07 12.29
CA PHE A 432 29.64 -20.29 11.96
C PHE A 432 30.93 -20.89 12.51
N LEU A 433 30.87 -22.12 13.03
CA LEU A 433 32.05 -22.87 13.45
C LEU A 433 32.57 -23.66 12.25
N SER A 434 33.87 -23.80 12.13
CA SER A 434 34.46 -24.75 11.17
C SER A 434 34.01 -26.18 11.48
N VAL A 435 34.06 -27.08 10.49
CA VAL A 435 33.79 -28.51 10.70
C VAL A 435 34.63 -29.08 11.85
N SER A 436 35.90 -28.67 11.95
CA SER A 436 36.79 -29.13 13.03
C SER A 436 36.35 -28.68 14.42
N GLU A 437 35.83 -27.45 14.54
CA GLU A 437 35.31 -26.92 15.80
C GLU A 437 33.98 -27.56 16.16
N LEU A 438 33.11 -27.80 15.17
CA LEU A 438 31.86 -28.54 15.36
C LEU A 438 32.12 -29.96 15.84
N GLU A 439 33.12 -30.65 15.29
CA GLU A 439 33.53 -31.97 15.76
C GLU A 439 34.05 -31.94 17.20
N GLN A 440 34.80 -30.90 17.56
CA GLN A 440 35.24 -30.70 18.94
C GLN A 440 34.04 -30.45 19.87
N GLN A 441 33.05 -29.65 19.46
CA GLN A 441 31.82 -29.44 20.21
C GLN A 441 31.02 -30.75 20.35
N CYS A 442 30.90 -31.53 19.28
CA CYS A 442 30.26 -32.84 19.31
C CYS A 442 30.98 -33.78 20.29
N ALA A 443 32.31 -33.82 20.28
CA ALA A 443 33.09 -34.63 21.22
C ALA A 443 32.88 -34.18 22.67
N MET A 444 32.82 -32.87 22.93
CA MET A 444 32.53 -32.31 24.26
C MET A 444 31.13 -32.68 24.76
N LEU A 445 30.13 -32.67 23.88
CA LEU A 445 28.75 -33.02 24.19
C LEU A 445 28.43 -34.52 24.05
N GLN A 446 29.44 -35.35 23.73
CA GLN A 446 29.31 -36.79 23.50
C GLN A 446 28.33 -37.14 22.36
N VAL A 447 28.22 -36.26 21.36
CA VAL A 447 27.44 -36.48 20.14
C VAL A 447 28.27 -37.29 19.15
N PRO A 448 27.79 -38.45 18.67
CA PRO A 448 28.55 -39.33 17.79
C PRO A 448 28.71 -38.73 16.38
N THR A 449 29.96 -38.62 15.92
CA THR A 449 30.35 -38.09 14.60
C THR A 449 30.92 -39.15 13.65
N THR A 450 31.08 -40.40 14.10
CA THR A 450 31.79 -41.47 13.37
C THR A 450 31.21 -41.76 11.98
N SER A 451 29.91 -41.54 11.79
CA SER A 451 29.24 -41.75 10.50
C SER A 451 29.33 -40.57 9.53
N LEU A 452 29.88 -39.44 9.96
CA LEU A 452 29.99 -38.21 9.15
C LEU A 452 31.36 -38.08 8.48
N MET A 453 32.32 -38.95 8.81
CA MET A 453 33.65 -38.94 8.21
C MET A 453 33.65 -39.35 6.74
N ASP A 454 32.61 -40.05 6.29
CA ASP A 454 32.46 -40.53 4.92
C ASP A 454 31.76 -39.51 3.98
N ILE A 455 31.30 -38.37 4.51
CA ILE A 455 30.71 -37.29 3.71
C ILE A 455 31.85 -36.42 3.16
N GLU A 456 32.08 -36.51 1.85
CA GLU A 456 33.12 -35.75 1.14
C GLU A 456 32.76 -34.26 1.00
N ASP A 457 31.46 -33.93 0.97
CA ASP A 457 30.97 -32.55 0.91
C ASP A 457 31.04 -31.88 2.29
N GLU A 458 31.91 -30.89 2.41
CA GLU A 458 32.18 -30.17 3.66
C GLU A 458 30.95 -29.36 4.13
N GLU A 459 30.13 -28.83 3.22
CA GLU A 459 28.92 -28.08 3.54
C GLU A 459 27.84 -29.01 4.08
N GLN A 460 27.63 -30.16 3.42
CA GLN A 460 26.71 -31.19 3.89
C GLN A 460 27.14 -31.73 5.26
N ARG A 461 28.43 -31.97 5.46
CA ARG A 461 29.00 -32.43 6.74
C ARG A 461 28.82 -31.37 7.83
N HIS A 462 29.08 -30.10 7.52
CA HIS A 462 28.85 -28.97 8.42
C HIS A 462 27.39 -28.91 8.87
N GLN A 463 26.44 -28.93 7.93
CA GLN A 463 25.01 -28.88 8.23
C GLN A 463 24.56 -30.07 9.11
N MET A 464 25.04 -31.29 8.83
CA MET A 464 24.74 -32.46 9.65
C MET A 464 25.28 -32.36 11.07
N LEU A 465 26.49 -31.79 11.24
CA LEU A 465 27.06 -31.56 12.57
C LEU A 465 26.23 -30.54 13.36
N VAL A 466 25.83 -29.43 12.72
CA VAL A 466 24.95 -28.42 13.33
C VAL A 466 23.62 -29.03 13.75
N ASN A 467 22.98 -29.82 12.88
CA ASN A 467 21.71 -30.49 13.19
C ASN A 467 21.84 -31.47 14.35
N LYS A 468 22.92 -32.26 14.41
CA LYS A 468 23.16 -33.20 15.53
C LYS A 468 23.40 -32.47 16.86
N LEU A 469 24.16 -31.38 16.85
CA LEU A 469 24.38 -30.54 18.04
C LEU A 469 23.07 -29.88 18.49
N ALA A 470 22.29 -29.35 17.55
CA ALA A 470 20.97 -28.79 17.80
C ALA A 470 20.08 -29.82 18.47
N LEU A 471 19.89 -31.00 17.88
CA LEU A 471 19.03 -32.03 18.47
C LEU A 471 19.53 -32.49 19.84
N SER A 472 20.85 -32.64 20.02
CA SER A 472 21.42 -33.04 21.32
C SER A 472 21.07 -32.04 22.41
N GLU A 473 21.07 -30.74 22.10
CA GLU A 473 20.74 -29.72 23.09
C GLU A 473 19.24 -29.57 23.28
N CYS A 474 18.43 -29.77 22.24
CA CYS A 474 16.98 -29.88 22.33
C CYS A 474 16.58 -31.00 23.31
N ILE A 475 17.22 -32.17 23.20
CA ILE A 475 17.00 -33.31 24.10
C ILE A 475 17.30 -32.96 25.57
N ASN A 476 18.29 -32.11 25.82
CA ASN A 476 18.66 -31.68 27.17
C ASN A 476 17.65 -30.70 27.77
N VAL A 477 17.03 -29.85 26.94
CA VAL A 477 16.12 -28.79 27.37
C VAL A 477 14.66 -29.26 27.43
N LEU A 478 14.19 -30.04 26.46
CA LEU A 478 12.78 -30.41 26.30
C LEU A 478 12.27 -31.44 27.32
N GLY A 479 10.97 -31.37 27.58
CA GLY A 479 10.23 -32.39 28.33
C GLY A 479 10.17 -33.72 27.58
N THR A 480 9.86 -34.79 28.31
CA THR A 480 9.69 -36.12 27.72
C THR A 480 8.57 -36.18 26.70
N ASP A 481 7.50 -35.44 26.97
CA ASP A 481 6.26 -35.51 26.19
C ASP A 481 6.45 -34.79 24.85
N ASP A 482 7.12 -33.62 24.86
CA ASP A 482 7.45 -32.86 23.63
C ASP A 482 8.40 -33.65 22.71
N LEU A 483 9.36 -34.37 23.30
CA LEU A 483 10.29 -35.24 22.57
C LEU A 483 9.59 -36.45 21.94
N LEU A 484 8.54 -36.96 22.57
CA LEU A 484 7.73 -38.06 22.04
C LEU A 484 6.81 -37.57 20.92
N GLU A 485 6.16 -36.41 21.08
CA GLU A 485 5.30 -35.80 20.04
C GLU A 485 6.09 -35.53 18.76
N TRP A 486 7.30 -34.96 18.86
CA TRP A 486 8.16 -34.78 17.70
C TRP A 486 8.56 -36.10 17.05
N TYR A 487 8.95 -37.09 17.85
CA TYR A 487 9.35 -38.40 17.32
C TYR A 487 8.19 -39.07 16.55
N GLU A 488 6.97 -39.01 17.08
CA GLU A 488 5.77 -39.51 16.38
C GLU A 488 5.50 -38.74 15.08
N GLY A 489 5.74 -37.43 15.06
CA GLY A 489 5.63 -36.57 13.88
C GLY A 489 6.63 -36.88 12.76
N THR A 490 7.78 -37.51 13.05
CA THR A 490 8.75 -37.94 12.03
C THR A 490 8.29 -39.16 11.21
N GLY A 491 7.10 -39.71 11.49
CA GLY A 491 6.53 -40.85 10.75
C GLY A 491 7.11 -42.21 11.14
N PHE A 492 7.96 -42.28 12.17
CA PHE A 492 8.42 -43.53 12.76
C PHE A 492 7.39 -44.03 13.80
N PRO A 493 6.71 -45.16 13.58
CA PRO A 493 5.72 -45.65 14.52
C PRO A 493 6.41 -46.20 15.77
N LEU A 494 6.37 -45.44 16.86
CA LEU A 494 6.63 -45.99 18.19
C LEU A 494 5.29 -46.47 18.77
N VAL A 495 5.16 -47.77 19.07
CA VAL A 495 4.06 -48.26 19.92
C VAL A 495 4.37 -47.81 21.35
N VAL A 496 3.98 -46.57 21.69
CA VAL A 496 4.24 -46.01 23.02
C VAL A 496 3.30 -46.68 24.03
N ALA A 497 3.84 -47.59 24.83
CA ALA A 497 3.20 -48.00 26.07
C ALA A 497 3.31 -46.86 27.09
N ASN A 498 2.19 -46.38 27.64
CA ASN A 498 2.16 -45.39 28.71
C ASN A 498 3.17 -45.73 29.83
N GLY A 499 4.17 -44.87 30.07
CA GLY A 499 5.11 -44.98 31.20
C GLY A 499 6.61 -45.06 30.89
N ILE A 500 7.06 -44.76 29.66
CA ILE A 500 8.50 -44.73 29.33
C ILE A 500 9.18 -43.57 30.10
N LYS A 501 10.26 -43.88 30.84
CA LYS A 501 11.01 -42.88 31.62
C LYS A 501 11.83 -41.99 30.67
N ARG A 502 12.02 -40.70 31.00
CA ARG A 502 12.88 -39.76 30.25
C ARG A 502 14.24 -40.30 29.84
N LYS A 503 14.90 -41.05 30.72
CA LYS A 503 16.20 -41.67 30.42
C LYS A 503 16.14 -42.73 29.31
N GLU A 504 14.99 -43.34 29.05
CA GLU A 504 14.81 -44.33 27.99
C GLU A 504 14.44 -43.68 26.66
N VAL A 505 13.57 -42.65 26.67
CA VAL A 505 13.30 -41.81 25.49
C VAL A 505 14.59 -41.11 25.03
N GLN A 506 15.35 -40.54 25.97
CA GLN A 506 16.65 -39.92 25.70
C GLN A 506 17.65 -40.93 25.10
N LYS A 507 17.73 -42.16 25.64
CA LYS A 507 18.56 -43.24 25.06
C LYS A 507 18.10 -43.66 23.66
N LEU A 508 16.80 -43.68 23.40
CA LEU A 508 16.23 -44.00 22.09
C LEU A 508 16.56 -42.90 21.07
N LEU A 509 16.35 -41.63 21.43
CA LEU A 509 16.69 -40.49 20.57
C LEU A 509 18.19 -40.37 20.31
N THR A 510 19.05 -40.61 21.32
CA THR A 510 20.51 -40.68 21.11
C THR A 510 20.89 -41.82 20.15
N LYS A 511 20.12 -42.91 20.11
CA LYS A 511 20.32 -44.00 19.13
C LYS A 511 19.78 -43.65 17.76
N VAL A 512 18.63 -42.99 17.66
CA VAL A 512 18.03 -42.50 16.39
C VAL A 512 18.95 -41.48 15.73
N LEU A 513 19.56 -40.59 16.53
CA LEU A 513 20.64 -39.69 16.08
C LEU A 513 21.87 -40.43 15.53
N ALA A 514 22.07 -41.69 15.91
CA ALA A 514 23.10 -42.55 15.36
C ALA A 514 22.59 -43.39 14.15
N TRP A 515 21.28 -43.39 13.85
CA TRP A 515 20.64 -44.25 12.84
C TRP A 515 20.42 -43.59 11.47
N GLU A 516 20.38 -42.26 11.37
CA GLU A 516 20.22 -41.54 10.07
C GLU A 516 21.33 -41.80 9.03
N ALA A 517 22.40 -42.51 9.40
CA ALA A 517 23.48 -42.89 8.50
C ALA A 517 23.60 -44.40 8.28
N LEU A 518 22.65 -45.21 8.75
CA LEU A 518 22.65 -46.66 8.51
C LEU A 518 22.11 -46.94 7.09
N PRO A 519 22.81 -47.74 6.27
CA PRO A 519 22.26 -48.25 5.01
C PRO A 519 20.89 -48.89 5.25
N LEU A 520 19.96 -48.76 4.30
CA LEU A 520 18.58 -49.27 4.40
C LEU A 520 18.51 -50.72 4.95
N ALA A 521 19.46 -51.57 4.57
CA ALA A 521 19.59 -52.95 5.03
C ALA A 521 19.88 -53.12 6.54
N GLU A 522 20.61 -52.20 7.15
CA GLU A 522 20.92 -52.20 8.58
C GLU A 522 19.78 -51.58 9.40
N LEU A 523 19.07 -50.61 8.82
CA LEU A 523 17.86 -50.01 9.35
C LEU A 523 16.71 -51.04 9.38
N GLU A 524 16.57 -51.83 8.31
CA GLU A 524 15.69 -53.01 8.25
C GLU A 524 16.06 -54.07 9.30
N GLN A 525 17.35 -54.25 9.60
CA GLN A 525 17.83 -55.23 10.58
C GLN A 525 17.53 -54.79 12.03
N GLU A 526 17.74 -53.51 12.37
CA GLU A 526 17.38 -52.96 13.69
C GLU A 526 15.86 -52.83 13.88
N TYR A 527 15.13 -52.42 12.85
CA TYR A 527 13.66 -52.43 12.86
C TYR A 527 13.12 -53.86 13.00
N SER A 528 13.76 -54.86 12.36
CA SER A 528 13.42 -56.28 12.55
C SER A 528 13.72 -56.80 13.96
N LYS A 529 14.72 -56.25 14.67
CA LYS A 529 14.98 -56.55 16.09
C LYS A 529 13.90 -55.97 17.00
N LEU A 530 13.36 -54.79 16.67
CA LEU A 530 12.21 -54.18 17.35
C LEU A 530 10.88 -54.91 17.03
N LYS A 531 10.76 -55.45 15.81
CA LYS A 531 9.61 -56.24 15.30
C LYS A 531 9.59 -57.71 15.76
N GLY A 532 10.44 -58.09 16.72
CA GLY A 532 10.35 -59.39 17.41
C GLY A 532 9.03 -59.60 18.18
N VAL A 533 8.08 -58.67 18.09
CA VAL A 533 6.69 -58.78 18.52
C VAL A 533 5.83 -58.97 17.26
N GLU A 534 5.36 -60.19 17.06
CA GLU A 534 4.85 -60.74 15.79
C GLU A 534 3.56 -60.10 15.23
N GLY A 535 3.51 -59.94 13.90
CA GLY A 535 2.33 -60.33 13.11
C GLY A 535 1.64 -59.28 12.24
N SER A 536 2.19 -58.92 11.05
CA SER A 536 1.37 -58.61 9.86
C SER A 536 2.22 -58.49 8.58
N ARG A 537 1.97 -59.35 7.58
CA ARG A 537 2.64 -59.36 6.26
C ARG A 537 1.74 -58.89 5.10
N HIS A 538 0.48 -58.50 5.36
CA HIS A 538 -0.44 -58.02 4.32
C HIS A 538 -0.66 -56.50 4.31
N MET A 539 -0.29 -55.77 5.38
CA MET A 539 -0.36 -54.30 5.39
C MET A 539 0.71 -53.61 4.50
N HIS A 540 1.77 -54.33 4.11
CA HIS A 540 2.90 -53.72 3.41
C HIS A 540 2.61 -53.22 1.99
N SER A 541 1.61 -53.75 1.26
CA SER A 541 1.35 -53.28 -0.12
C SER A 541 0.54 -51.97 -0.13
N GLU A 542 -0.56 -51.92 0.63
CA GLU A 542 -1.42 -50.72 0.68
C GLU A 542 -0.72 -49.54 1.36
N GLU A 543 0.08 -49.78 2.42
CA GLU A 543 0.84 -48.71 3.07
C GLU A 543 1.96 -48.17 2.18
N GLN A 544 2.61 -49.04 1.41
CA GLN A 544 3.65 -48.64 0.46
C GLN A 544 3.05 -47.84 -0.71
N GLU A 545 1.90 -48.26 -1.24
CA GLU A 545 1.17 -47.52 -2.28
C GLU A 545 0.68 -46.16 -1.77
N ARG A 546 0.17 -46.09 -0.53
CA ARG A 546 -0.20 -44.82 0.12
C ARG A 546 1.01 -43.90 0.34
N HIS A 547 2.14 -44.44 0.78
CA HIS A 547 3.35 -43.65 0.98
C HIS A 547 3.90 -43.12 -0.35
N GLN A 548 3.94 -43.96 -1.38
CA GLN A 548 4.36 -43.56 -2.72
C GLN A 548 3.42 -42.52 -3.33
N PHE A 549 2.11 -42.63 -3.06
CA PHE A 549 1.11 -41.64 -3.43
C PHE A 549 1.37 -40.28 -2.75
N LEU A 550 1.65 -40.28 -1.43
CA LEU A 550 1.93 -39.05 -0.68
C LEU A 550 3.20 -38.34 -1.16
N LEU A 551 4.29 -39.09 -1.38
CA LEU A 551 5.54 -38.53 -1.91
C LEU A 551 5.34 -37.91 -3.31
N TYR A 552 4.55 -38.56 -4.16
CA TYR A 552 4.22 -38.04 -5.48
C TYR A 552 3.37 -36.75 -5.38
N GLN A 553 2.38 -36.70 -4.48
CA GLN A 553 1.57 -35.50 -4.25
C GLN A 553 2.44 -34.32 -3.76
N LEU A 554 3.37 -34.56 -2.83
CA LEU A 554 4.30 -33.52 -2.36
C LEU A 554 5.18 -32.97 -3.49
N ALA A 555 5.80 -33.85 -4.28
CA ALA A 555 6.61 -33.42 -5.43
C ALA A 555 5.80 -32.64 -6.47
N LEU A 556 4.53 -32.99 -6.66
CA LEU A 556 3.62 -32.27 -7.56
C LEU A 556 3.26 -30.88 -7.02
N HIS A 557 3.03 -30.77 -5.71
CA HIS A 557 2.75 -29.50 -5.05
C HIS A 557 3.95 -28.54 -5.14
N GLU A 558 5.16 -29.02 -4.87
CA GLU A 558 6.39 -28.24 -5.05
C GLU A 558 6.53 -27.73 -6.49
N ARG A 559 6.22 -28.58 -7.48
CA ARG A 559 6.23 -28.18 -8.88
C ARG A 559 5.22 -27.07 -9.17
N ILE A 560 3.99 -27.16 -8.66
CA ILE A 560 2.94 -26.13 -8.85
C ILE A 560 3.36 -24.81 -8.18
N GLU A 561 4.03 -24.87 -7.05
CA GLU A 561 4.56 -23.69 -6.36
C GLU A 561 5.65 -23.01 -7.18
N GLY A 562 6.50 -23.79 -7.85
CA GLY A 562 7.51 -23.30 -8.78
C GLY A 562 6.99 -22.76 -10.12
N MET A 563 5.77 -23.14 -10.56
CA MET A 563 5.22 -22.70 -11.85
C MET A 563 4.99 -21.19 -11.90
N THR A 564 5.42 -20.56 -12.99
CA THR A 564 5.22 -19.13 -13.26
C THR A 564 3.73 -18.82 -13.49
N SER A 565 3.35 -17.54 -13.36
CA SER A 565 1.98 -17.11 -13.61
C SER A 565 1.53 -17.39 -15.06
N ILE A 566 2.46 -17.34 -16.02
CA ILE A 566 2.19 -17.63 -17.43
C ILE A 566 1.86 -19.11 -17.61
N GLU A 567 2.68 -20.01 -17.07
CA GLU A 567 2.44 -21.46 -17.16
C GLU A 567 1.11 -21.87 -16.50
N LEU A 568 0.75 -21.24 -15.37
CA LEU A 568 -0.52 -21.46 -14.70
C LEU A 568 -1.71 -20.94 -15.53
N MET A 569 -1.56 -19.80 -16.18
CA MET A 569 -2.60 -19.25 -17.08
C MET A 569 -2.74 -20.04 -18.38
N ASP A 570 -1.66 -20.59 -18.91
CA ASP A 570 -1.68 -21.48 -20.07
C ASP A 570 -2.41 -22.77 -19.73
N TRP A 571 -2.11 -23.36 -18.57
CA TRP A 571 -2.85 -24.50 -18.04
C TRP A 571 -4.35 -24.18 -17.89
N TYR A 572 -4.68 -23.04 -17.27
CA TYR A 572 -6.05 -22.58 -17.08
C TYR A 572 -6.80 -22.40 -18.41
N SER A 573 -6.16 -21.76 -19.38
CA SER A 573 -6.71 -21.55 -20.73
C SER A 573 -6.90 -22.87 -21.48
N SER A 574 -6.01 -23.85 -21.26
CA SER A 574 -6.12 -25.19 -21.87
C SER A 574 -7.34 -25.97 -21.38
N MET A 575 -7.92 -25.59 -20.25
CA MET A 575 -9.18 -26.13 -19.71
C MET A 575 -10.43 -25.46 -20.32
N GLY A 576 -10.27 -24.54 -21.27
CA GLY A 576 -11.39 -23.87 -21.95
C GLY A 576 -12.01 -22.72 -21.16
N LEU A 577 -11.27 -22.15 -20.20
CA LEU A 577 -11.74 -21.04 -19.37
C LEU A 577 -11.28 -19.67 -19.92
N PRO A 578 -12.07 -18.60 -19.71
CA PRO A 578 -11.71 -17.26 -20.16
C PRO A 578 -10.53 -16.70 -19.36
N GLN A 579 -9.66 -15.91 -19.99
CA GLN A 579 -8.49 -15.33 -19.33
C GLN A 579 -8.86 -14.20 -18.35
N GLU A 580 -9.15 -14.58 -17.11
CA GLU A 580 -9.44 -13.67 -16.00
C GLU A 580 -8.18 -12.91 -15.58
N LYS A 581 -8.18 -11.57 -15.71
CA LYS A 581 -7.05 -10.75 -15.24
C LYS A 581 -6.96 -10.69 -13.71
N SER A 582 -8.09 -10.83 -13.03
CA SER A 582 -8.19 -10.71 -11.58
C SER A 582 -7.81 -11.99 -10.85
N ILE A 583 -7.62 -13.13 -11.55
CA ILE A 583 -7.31 -14.39 -10.88
C ILE A 583 -5.87 -14.35 -10.36
N LYS A 584 -5.70 -14.48 -9.05
CA LYS A 584 -4.37 -14.42 -8.44
C LYS A 584 -3.62 -15.72 -8.72
N ARG A 585 -2.28 -15.66 -8.82
CA ARG A 585 -1.42 -16.86 -8.94
C ARG A 585 -1.74 -17.90 -7.87
N THR A 586 -1.96 -17.48 -6.63
CA THR A 586 -2.30 -18.35 -5.50
C THR A 586 -3.63 -19.09 -5.69
N GLU A 587 -4.62 -18.44 -6.32
CA GLU A 587 -5.90 -19.05 -6.66
C GLU A 587 -5.74 -20.10 -7.77
N LEU A 588 -4.97 -19.79 -8.82
CA LEU A 588 -4.63 -20.76 -9.88
C LEU A 588 -3.91 -21.98 -9.32
N GLN A 589 -2.93 -21.78 -8.44
CA GLN A 589 -2.21 -22.87 -7.78
C GLN A 589 -3.15 -23.71 -6.91
N LYS A 590 -4.07 -23.08 -6.18
CA LYS A 590 -5.07 -23.78 -5.36
C LYS A 590 -6.02 -24.62 -6.24
N LEU A 591 -6.51 -24.05 -7.34
CA LEU A 591 -7.37 -24.73 -8.31
C LEU A 591 -6.63 -25.90 -8.96
N MET A 592 -5.40 -25.71 -9.41
CA MET A 592 -4.58 -26.77 -10.01
C MET A 592 -4.32 -27.91 -9.03
N ARG A 593 -4.03 -27.60 -7.75
CA ARG A 593 -3.90 -28.60 -6.68
C ARG A 593 -5.19 -29.40 -6.47
N LYS A 594 -6.35 -28.73 -6.45
CA LYS A 594 -7.66 -29.41 -6.35
C LYS A 594 -7.88 -30.37 -7.52
N VAL A 595 -7.72 -29.89 -8.76
CA VAL A 595 -7.91 -30.69 -9.98
C VAL A 595 -6.98 -31.90 -9.99
N LEU A 596 -5.71 -31.73 -9.63
CA LEU A 596 -4.75 -32.83 -9.58
C LEU A 596 -5.08 -33.83 -8.47
N THR A 597 -5.57 -33.35 -7.31
CA THR A 597 -6.06 -34.22 -6.24
C THR A 597 -7.24 -35.07 -6.75
N TRP A 598 -8.27 -34.44 -7.33
CA TRP A 598 -9.43 -35.14 -7.90
C TRP A 598 -9.01 -36.13 -9.00
N SER A 599 -8.10 -35.74 -9.88
CA SER A 599 -7.61 -36.57 -10.99
C SER A 599 -6.95 -37.87 -10.53
N ARG A 600 -6.60 -37.98 -9.25
CA ARG A 600 -5.98 -39.16 -8.64
C ARG A 600 -6.85 -39.89 -7.62
N MET A 601 -7.99 -39.32 -7.20
CA MET A 601 -8.93 -39.99 -6.29
C MET A 601 -9.51 -41.25 -6.91
N PRO A 602 -9.72 -42.35 -6.17
CA PRO A 602 -10.53 -43.48 -6.64
C PRO A 602 -11.89 -43.02 -7.18
N LEU A 603 -12.46 -43.72 -8.18
CA LEU A 603 -13.73 -43.32 -8.80
C LEU A 603 -14.86 -43.17 -7.75
N VAL A 604 -14.92 -44.08 -6.77
CA VAL A 604 -15.91 -44.04 -5.69
C VAL A 604 -15.79 -42.77 -4.84
N ASP A 605 -14.57 -42.35 -4.52
CA ASP A 605 -14.33 -41.13 -3.74
C ASP A 605 -14.66 -39.89 -4.57
N LEU A 606 -14.38 -39.92 -5.88
CA LEU A 606 -14.73 -38.85 -6.81
C LEU A 606 -16.26 -38.69 -6.96
N GLN A 607 -17.00 -39.80 -7.05
CA GLN A 607 -18.45 -39.83 -7.00
C GLN A 607 -18.97 -39.25 -5.68
N GLN A 608 -18.38 -39.65 -4.55
CA GLN A 608 -18.76 -39.12 -3.24
C GLN A 608 -18.51 -37.62 -3.11
N GLU A 609 -17.41 -37.11 -3.67
CA GLU A 609 -17.13 -35.67 -3.74
C GLU A 609 -18.17 -34.94 -4.60
N CYS A 610 -18.55 -35.49 -5.75
CA CYS A 610 -19.64 -34.95 -6.58
C CYS A 610 -20.98 -34.93 -5.83
N GLU A 611 -21.33 -35.98 -5.09
CA GLU A 611 -22.55 -36.02 -4.27
C GLU A 611 -22.53 -34.93 -3.18
N GLN A 612 -21.38 -34.73 -2.52
CA GLN A 612 -21.22 -33.68 -1.51
C GLN A 612 -21.44 -32.28 -2.10
N GLN A 613 -21.00 -32.06 -3.34
CA GLN A 613 -21.21 -30.81 -4.09
C GLN A 613 -22.57 -30.76 -4.81
N SER A 614 -23.45 -31.74 -4.59
CA SER A 614 -24.77 -31.85 -5.23
C SER A 614 -24.71 -31.87 -6.77
N LEU A 615 -23.64 -32.43 -7.35
CA LEU A 615 -23.48 -32.57 -8.79
C LEU A 615 -24.15 -33.85 -9.30
N PRO A 616 -24.79 -33.81 -10.48
CA PRO A 616 -25.40 -34.99 -11.07
C PRO A 616 -24.31 -35.99 -11.48
N ILE A 617 -24.46 -37.24 -11.04
CA ILE A 617 -23.60 -38.36 -11.44
C ILE A 617 -24.28 -39.09 -12.58
N ASP A 618 -23.61 -39.14 -13.73
CA ASP A 618 -23.98 -40.03 -14.82
C ASP A 618 -23.14 -41.31 -14.72
N ASP A 619 -23.82 -42.46 -14.63
CA ASP A 619 -23.17 -43.78 -14.58
C ASP A 619 -23.04 -44.41 -15.98
N ALA A 620 -23.33 -43.66 -17.04
CA ALA A 620 -23.15 -44.11 -18.42
C ALA A 620 -21.70 -43.87 -18.89
N GLY A 621 -21.06 -44.92 -19.42
CA GLY A 621 -19.72 -44.86 -20.01
C GLY A 621 -18.80 -45.95 -19.49
N ASP A 622 -17.55 -45.96 -19.95
CA ASP A 622 -16.47 -46.66 -19.26
C ASP A 622 -15.93 -45.84 -18.08
N GLU A 623 -15.10 -46.45 -17.24
CA GLU A 623 -14.56 -45.81 -16.02
C GLU A 623 -13.77 -44.53 -16.34
N ASP A 624 -13.07 -44.48 -17.48
CA ASP A 624 -12.28 -43.31 -17.88
C ASP A 624 -13.18 -42.16 -18.36
N GLU A 625 -14.22 -42.46 -19.14
CA GLU A 625 -15.26 -41.51 -19.56
C GLU A 625 -16.00 -40.94 -18.35
N GLN A 626 -16.42 -41.83 -17.43
CA GLN A 626 -17.11 -41.43 -16.20
C GLN A 626 -16.20 -40.55 -15.33
N ARG A 627 -14.94 -40.94 -15.15
CA ARG A 627 -13.97 -40.15 -14.39
C ARG A 627 -13.75 -38.77 -15.02
N SER A 628 -13.57 -38.70 -16.34
CA SER A 628 -13.40 -37.44 -17.07
C SER A 628 -14.61 -36.51 -16.87
N ALA A 629 -15.83 -37.05 -17.00
CA ALA A 629 -17.06 -36.29 -16.80
C ALA A 629 -17.22 -35.76 -15.36
N LEU A 630 -16.87 -36.57 -14.35
CA LEU A 630 -16.91 -36.15 -12.94
C LEU A 630 -15.86 -35.07 -12.63
N LEU A 631 -14.64 -35.19 -13.18
CA LEU A 631 -13.60 -34.18 -13.03
C LEU A 631 -14.00 -32.85 -13.66
N ASP A 632 -14.55 -32.89 -14.87
CA ASP A 632 -15.07 -31.71 -15.56
C ASP A 632 -16.22 -31.08 -14.75
N GLY A 633 -17.14 -31.88 -14.22
CA GLY A 633 -18.22 -31.42 -13.34
C GLY A 633 -17.73 -30.70 -12.09
N LEU A 634 -16.80 -31.30 -11.33
CA LEU A 634 -16.22 -30.69 -10.12
C LEU A 634 -15.45 -29.41 -10.43
N PHE A 635 -14.68 -29.42 -11.51
CA PHE A 635 -13.94 -28.25 -11.97
C PHE A 635 -14.87 -27.09 -12.33
N ARG A 636 -15.90 -27.36 -13.14
CA ARG A 636 -16.92 -26.35 -13.51
C ARG A 636 -17.62 -25.80 -12.27
N HIS A 637 -17.98 -26.65 -11.31
CA HIS A 637 -18.64 -26.24 -10.07
C HIS A 637 -17.77 -25.30 -9.22
N ASP A 638 -16.50 -25.66 -9.00
CA ASP A 638 -15.55 -24.83 -8.23
C ASP A 638 -15.34 -23.45 -8.90
N ARG A 639 -15.29 -23.41 -10.23
CA ARG A 639 -15.23 -22.13 -10.98
C ARG A 639 -16.52 -21.33 -10.87
N MET A 640 -17.68 -21.96 -10.97
CA MET A 640 -18.96 -21.28 -10.76
C MET A 640 -19.06 -20.69 -9.35
N GLU A 641 -18.57 -21.40 -8.33
CA GLU A 641 -18.50 -20.91 -6.95
C GLU A 641 -17.59 -19.68 -6.81
N ALA A 642 -16.40 -19.72 -7.42
CA ALA A 642 -15.48 -18.59 -7.44
C ALA A 642 -16.09 -17.36 -8.14
N TRP A 643 -16.77 -17.56 -9.28
CA TRP A 643 -17.45 -16.47 -9.99
C TRP A 643 -18.68 -15.94 -9.24
N GLU A 644 -19.42 -16.79 -8.55
CA GLU A 644 -20.51 -16.36 -7.67
C GLU A 644 -19.96 -15.44 -6.57
N ALA A 645 -18.86 -15.83 -5.92
CA ALA A 645 -18.16 -14.99 -4.93
C ALA A 645 -17.63 -13.67 -5.53
N GLY A 646 -17.23 -13.69 -6.81
CA GLY A 646 -16.87 -12.51 -7.59
C GLY A 646 -18.06 -11.65 -8.06
N GLY A 647 -19.29 -12.02 -7.71
CA GLY A 647 -20.51 -11.26 -8.02
C GLY A 647 -21.04 -11.44 -9.45
N PHE A 648 -20.68 -12.53 -10.13
CA PHE A 648 -21.17 -12.83 -11.49
C PHE A 648 -22.52 -13.58 -11.51
N GLN A 649 -23.03 -14.03 -10.36
CA GLN A 649 -24.27 -14.79 -10.26
C GLN A 649 -24.28 -16.06 -11.13
N ALA A 650 -23.13 -16.73 -11.22
CA ALA A 650 -22.91 -17.88 -12.09
C ALA A 650 -23.95 -19.00 -11.88
N PHE A 651 -24.33 -19.29 -10.63
CA PHE A 651 -25.34 -20.32 -10.36
C PHE A 651 -26.75 -19.92 -10.85
N ARG A 652 -27.08 -18.63 -10.84
CA ARG A 652 -28.36 -18.12 -11.38
C ARG A 652 -28.38 -18.12 -12.90
N ILE A 653 -27.25 -17.86 -13.55
CA ILE A 653 -27.09 -18.02 -15.00
C ILE A 653 -27.30 -19.50 -15.37
N GLY A 654 -26.83 -20.41 -14.52
CA GLY A 654 -27.11 -21.85 -14.56
C GLY A 654 -26.30 -22.62 -15.59
N ARG A 655 -26.12 -22.09 -16.81
CA ARG A 655 -25.25 -22.69 -17.82
C ARG A 655 -23.82 -22.20 -17.67
N PHE A 656 -22.89 -23.15 -17.55
CA PHE A 656 -21.46 -22.86 -17.40
C PHE A 656 -20.91 -22.01 -18.54
N GLU A 657 -21.22 -22.35 -19.79
CA GLU A 657 -20.72 -21.65 -20.98
C GLU A 657 -21.24 -20.19 -21.04
N SER A 658 -22.48 -19.96 -20.59
CA SER A 658 -23.03 -18.61 -20.49
C SER A 658 -22.36 -17.79 -19.39
N ALA A 659 -22.01 -18.42 -18.26
CA ALA A 659 -21.23 -17.76 -17.21
C ALA A 659 -19.80 -17.43 -17.68
N CYS A 660 -19.13 -18.35 -18.40
CA CYS A 660 -17.84 -18.09 -19.03
C CYS A 660 -17.89 -16.85 -19.94
N GLN A 661 -18.89 -16.78 -20.83
CA GLN A 661 -19.03 -15.64 -21.74
C GLN A 661 -19.22 -14.32 -21.00
N VAL A 662 -20.02 -14.30 -19.92
CA VAL A 662 -20.21 -13.08 -19.11
C VAL A 662 -18.90 -12.65 -18.44
N VAL A 663 -18.12 -13.60 -17.91
CA VAL A 663 -16.82 -13.32 -17.30
C VAL A 663 -15.83 -12.81 -18.34
N GLU A 664 -15.80 -13.42 -19.52
CA GLU A 664 -14.97 -12.99 -20.66
C GLU A 664 -15.31 -11.56 -21.09
N ASP A 665 -16.60 -11.28 -21.35
CA ASP A 665 -17.09 -9.94 -21.72
C ASP A 665 -16.69 -8.90 -20.65
N CYS A 666 -16.79 -9.24 -19.36
CA CYS A 666 -16.38 -8.35 -18.28
C CYS A 666 -14.86 -8.11 -18.24
N CYS A 667 -14.07 -9.17 -18.46
CA CYS A 667 -12.61 -9.05 -18.55
C CYS A 667 -12.18 -8.21 -19.75
N GLU A 668 -12.91 -8.23 -20.85
CA GLU A 668 -12.67 -7.34 -21.99
C GLU A 668 -13.03 -5.89 -21.65
N MET A 669 -14.15 -5.64 -20.99
CA MET A 669 -14.55 -4.28 -20.56
C MET A 669 -13.53 -3.65 -19.62
N ASP A 670 -12.96 -4.42 -18.70
CA ASP A 670 -11.89 -3.96 -17.80
C ASP A 670 -10.63 -3.49 -18.56
N ARG A 671 -10.41 -4.00 -19.78
CA ARG A 671 -9.25 -3.67 -20.65
C ARG A 671 -9.49 -2.47 -21.55
N MET A 672 -10.75 -2.06 -21.74
CA MET A 672 -11.09 -0.96 -22.65
C MET A 672 -10.65 0.38 -22.09
N GLU A 673 -10.21 1.29 -22.95
CA GLU A 673 -9.96 2.68 -22.55
C GLU A 673 -11.28 3.38 -22.15
N ASP A 674 -11.21 4.43 -21.31
CA ASP A 674 -12.41 5.12 -20.79
C ASP A 674 -13.36 5.59 -21.89
N MET A 675 -12.83 6.06 -23.02
CA MET A 675 -13.64 6.49 -24.16
C MET A 675 -14.38 5.32 -24.82
N GLN A 676 -13.70 4.17 -25.02
CA GLN A 676 -14.29 2.97 -25.61
C GLN A 676 -15.34 2.36 -24.68
N LEU A 677 -15.06 2.35 -23.37
CA LEU A 677 -15.96 1.86 -22.35
C LEU A 677 -17.23 2.73 -22.27
N LEU A 678 -17.08 4.05 -22.36
CA LEU A 678 -18.21 4.98 -22.43
C LEU A 678 -19.04 4.76 -23.71
N GLU A 679 -18.40 4.58 -24.87
CA GLU A 679 -19.10 4.26 -26.11
C GLU A 679 -19.90 2.94 -26.00
N LEU A 680 -19.29 1.89 -25.44
CA LEU A 680 -19.96 0.62 -25.19
C LEU A 680 -21.14 0.77 -24.22
N TYR A 681 -20.94 1.52 -23.12
CA TYR A 681 -21.99 1.84 -22.15
C TYR A 681 -23.20 2.51 -22.83
N LEU A 682 -22.96 3.55 -23.63
CA LEU A 682 -24.01 4.28 -24.34
C LEU A 682 -24.72 3.39 -25.37
N ALA A 683 -23.97 2.55 -26.09
CA ALA A 683 -24.50 1.69 -27.15
C ALA A 683 -25.35 0.55 -26.60
N GLU A 684 -24.88 -0.16 -25.58
CA GLU A 684 -25.53 -1.36 -25.04
C GLU A 684 -26.72 -1.01 -24.14
N THR A 685 -26.53 -0.03 -23.23
CA THR A 685 -27.57 0.29 -22.23
C THR A 685 -28.63 1.26 -22.77
N GLY A 686 -28.29 2.05 -23.80
CA GLY A 686 -29.13 3.15 -24.29
C GLY A 686 -29.33 4.29 -23.28
N LEU A 687 -28.59 4.28 -22.17
CA LEU A 687 -28.70 5.27 -21.11
C LEU A 687 -27.78 6.47 -21.38
N PRO A 688 -28.22 7.72 -21.19
CA PRO A 688 -27.34 8.88 -21.34
C PRO A 688 -26.29 8.94 -20.23
N GLU A 689 -25.10 9.45 -20.56
CA GLU A 689 -24.02 9.74 -19.62
C GLU A 689 -24.47 10.70 -18.51
N GLU A 690 -24.18 10.39 -17.25
CA GLU A 690 -24.41 11.29 -16.12
C GLU A 690 -23.13 12.06 -15.77
N ARG A 691 -23.29 13.34 -15.38
CA ARG A 691 -22.17 14.09 -14.83
C ARG A 691 -21.68 13.46 -13.55
N GLY A 692 -20.41 13.08 -13.54
CA GLY A 692 -19.73 12.52 -12.37
C GLY A 692 -19.85 11.00 -12.23
N MET A 693 -20.27 10.28 -13.28
CA MET A 693 -20.00 8.84 -13.33
C MET A 693 -18.50 8.63 -13.53
N GLU A 694 -17.93 7.76 -12.70
CA GLU A 694 -16.54 7.33 -12.82
C GLU A 694 -16.47 6.00 -13.58
N ARG A 695 -15.25 5.61 -14.01
CA ARG A 695 -15.01 4.34 -14.71
C ARG A 695 -15.61 3.13 -13.98
N ALA A 696 -15.49 3.10 -12.66
CA ALA A 696 -16.04 2.04 -11.82
C ALA A 696 -17.57 1.92 -11.93
N ASP A 697 -18.28 3.05 -12.05
CA ASP A 697 -19.74 3.05 -12.22
C ASP A 697 -20.16 2.48 -13.59
N TRP A 698 -19.39 2.78 -14.65
CA TRP A 698 -19.63 2.20 -15.97
C TRP A 698 -19.41 0.68 -15.96
N LEU A 699 -18.30 0.21 -15.39
CA LEU A 699 -17.99 -1.22 -15.28
C LEU A 699 -19.03 -1.97 -14.46
N GLU A 700 -19.43 -1.44 -13.29
CA GLU A 700 -20.45 -2.08 -12.47
C GLU A 700 -21.80 -2.17 -13.20
N THR A 701 -22.19 -1.10 -13.90
CA THR A 701 -23.45 -1.07 -14.65
C THR A 701 -23.43 -2.03 -15.82
N LEU A 702 -22.35 -2.05 -16.60
CA LEU A 702 -22.17 -2.94 -17.72
C LEU A 702 -22.06 -4.41 -17.28
N LYS A 703 -21.38 -4.70 -16.16
CA LYS A 703 -21.34 -6.04 -15.56
C LYS A 703 -22.73 -6.53 -15.19
N ALA A 704 -23.51 -5.73 -14.48
CA ALA A 704 -24.89 -6.08 -14.14
C ALA A 704 -25.75 -6.30 -15.40
N PHE A 705 -25.56 -5.47 -16.42
CA PHE A 705 -26.23 -5.60 -17.71
C PHE A 705 -25.92 -6.93 -18.41
N ARG A 706 -24.64 -7.32 -18.47
CA ARG A 706 -24.20 -8.61 -19.05
C ARG A 706 -24.77 -9.80 -18.28
N ILE A 707 -24.78 -9.74 -16.94
CA ILE A 707 -25.39 -10.77 -16.10
C ILE A 707 -26.89 -10.92 -16.42
N TRP A 708 -27.64 -9.82 -16.47
CA TRP A 708 -29.08 -9.87 -16.78
C TRP A 708 -29.38 -10.38 -18.19
N LEU A 709 -28.54 -10.08 -19.17
CA LEU A 709 -28.67 -10.65 -20.51
C LEU A 709 -28.51 -12.17 -20.50
N ALA A 710 -27.60 -12.70 -19.68
CA ALA A 710 -27.33 -14.13 -19.57
C ALA A 710 -28.31 -14.90 -18.67
N LEU A 711 -29.04 -14.23 -17.76
CA LEU A 711 -29.99 -14.89 -16.88
C LEU A 711 -31.11 -15.60 -17.66
N PRO A 712 -31.56 -16.79 -17.24
CA PRO A 712 -32.80 -17.36 -17.76
C PRO A 712 -33.98 -16.41 -17.53
N ILE A 713 -34.93 -16.34 -18.48
CA ILE A 713 -36.10 -15.44 -18.40
C ILE A 713 -36.80 -15.51 -17.02
N PRO A 714 -37.05 -16.68 -16.42
CA PRO A 714 -37.68 -16.74 -15.09
C PRO A 714 -36.91 -16.00 -13.99
N GLU A 715 -35.57 -16.08 -13.98
CA GLU A 715 -34.71 -15.37 -13.02
C GLU A 715 -34.69 -13.87 -13.29
N LEU A 716 -34.71 -13.46 -14.56
CA LEU A 716 -34.81 -12.05 -14.95
C LEU A 716 -36.15 -11.44 -14.52
N LEU A 717 -37.26 -12.16 -14.70
CA LEU A 717 -38.59 -11.73 -14.25
C LEU A 717 -38.64 -11.60 -12.72
N LYS A 718 -37.97 -12.51 -12.00
CA LYS A 718 -37.84 -12.44 -10.54
C LYS A 718 -37.08 -11.19 -10.10
N ASP A 719 -35.96 -10.85 -10.76
CA ASP A 719 -35.22 -9.60 -10.49
C ASP A 719 -36.10 -8.35 -10.71
N CYS A 720 -36.91 -8.34 -11.77
CA CYS A 720 -37.86 -7.27 -12.03
C CYS A 720 -38.94 -7.17 -10.94
N GLN A 721 -39.51 -8.32 -10.51
CA GLN A 721 -40.53 -8.38 -9.47
C GLN A 721 -39.99 -7.92 -8.11
N ASP A 722 -38.80 -8.38 -7.72
CA ASP A 722 -38.13 -7.99 -6.47
C ASP A 722 -37.84 -6.48 -6.42
N ARG A 723 -37.68 -5.85 -7.60
CA ARG A 723 -37.50 -4.40 -7.75
C ARG A 723 -38.80 -3.63 -8.00
N CYS A 724 -39.95 -4.31 -7.96
CA CYS A 724 -41.27 -3.73 -8.21
C CYS A 724 -41.42 -3.07 -9.59
N LEU A 725 -40.77 -3.62 -10.62
CA LEU A 725 -40.94 -3.19 -12.01
C LEU A 725 -42.19 -3.83 -12.62
N ASP A 726 -42.79 -3.15 -13.61
CA ASP A 726 -44.00 -3.63 -14.29
C ASP A 726 -43.60 -4.68 -15.33
N VAL A 727 -43.94 -5.94 -15.08
CA VAL A 727 -43.49 -7.09 -15.87
C VAL A 727 -44.64 -7.63 -16.72
N PRO A 728 -44.46 -7.83 -18.04
CA PRO A 728 -45.48 -8.47 -18.87
C PRO A 728 -45.74 -9.92 -18.44
N GLU A 729 -46.99 -10.38 -18.50
CA GLU A 729 -47.39 -11.75 -18.11
C GLU A 729 -46.70 -12.86 -18.92
N ILE A 730 -46.28 -12.55 -20.15
CA ILE A 730 -45.53 -13.44 -21.04
C ILE A 730 -44.32 -12.64 -21.49
N CYS A 731 -43.12 -13.16 -21.21
CA CYS A 731 -41.86 -12.62 -21.67
C CYS A 731 -41.23 -13.59 -22.66
N ASP A 732 -40.98 -13.13 -23.88
CA ASP A 732 -40.17 -13.83 -24.88
C ASP A 732 -38.76 -13.22 -24.97
N GLU A 733 -37.95 -13.77 -25.88
CA GLU A 733 -36.58 -13.32 -26.11
C GLU A 733 -36.52 -11.90 -26.71
N GLU A 734 -37.56 -11.47 -27.45
CA GLU A 734 -37.65 -10.10 -27.97
C GLU A 734 -37.84 -9.08 -26.84
N GLN A 735 -38.56 -9.47 -25.78
CA GLN A 735 -38.81 -8.64 -24.61
C GLN A 735 -37.69 -8.63 -23.57
N ARG A 736 -36.73 -9.56 -23.64
CA ARG A 736 -35.57 -9.62 -22.73
C ARG A 736 -34.83 -8.29 -22.68
N GLN A 737 -34.50 -7.71 -23.83
CA GLN A 737 -33.74 -6.46 -23.91
C GLN A 737 -34.47 -5.31 -23.22
N GLU A 738 -35.80 -5.26 -23.33
CA GLU A 738 -36.61 -4.23 -22.69
C GLU A 738 -36.57 -4.38 -21.16
N LEU A 739 -36.68 -5.60 -20.63
CA LEU A 739 -36.57 -5.86 -19.19
C LEU A 739 -35.18 -5.52 -18.64
N VAL A 740 -34.12 -5.92 -19.34
CA VAL A 740 -32.72 -5.60 -18.97
C VAL A 740 -32.51 -4.09 -18.94
N THR A 741 -33.04 -3.37 -19.94
CA THR A 741 -32.97 -1.90 -19.99
C THR A 741 -33.73 -1.27 -18.82
N GLN A 742 -34.91 -1.80 -18.47
CA GLN A 742 -35.68 -1.33 -17.30
C GLN A 742 -34.93 -1.56 -15.98
N LEU A 743 -34.28 -2.71 -15.82
CA LEU A 743 -33.43 -3.01 -14.64
C LEU A 743 -32.23 -2.07 -14.55
N ALA A 744 -31.58 -1.77 -15.67
CA ALA A 744 -30.48 -0.80 -15.73
C ALA A 744 -30.94 0.61 -15.34
N MET A 745 -32.11 1.04 -15.80
CA MET A 745 -32.72 2.31 -15.39
C MET A 745 -33.04 2.35 -13.88
N ASP A 746 -33.59 1.28 -13.30
CA ASP A 746 -33.88 1.20 -11.87
C ASP A 746 -32.61 1.28 -11.01
N MET A 747 -31.57 0.52 -11.37
CA MET A 747 -30.28 0.53 -10.69
C MET A 747 -29.67 1.94 -10.66
N ARG A 748 -29.74 2.64 -11.79
CA ARG A 748 -29.29 4.03 -11.92
C ARG A 748 -30.08 4.99 -11.01
N LEU A 749 -31.41 4.89 -11.00
CA LEU A 749 -32.26 5.73 -10.15
C LEU A 749 -31.99 5.54 -8.65
N LYS A 750 -31.58 4.33 -8.25
CA LYS A 750 -31.20 4.03 -6.86
C LYS A 750 -29.84 4.60 -6.46
N LYS A 751 -28.85 4.59 -7.36
CA LYS A 751 -27.53 5.20 -7.11
C LYS A 751 -27.60 6.73 -6.97
N ASN A 752 -28.47 7.39 -7.74
CA ASN A 752 -28.58 8.85 -7.73
C ASN A 752 -29.98 9.34 -7.31
N PRO A 753 -30.35 9.25 -6.02
CA PRO A 753 -31.67 9.66 -5.54
C PRO A 753 -31.96 11.16 -5.73
N ASN A 754 -30.93 11.99 -5.96
CA ASN A 754 -31.08 13.42 -6.20
C ASN A 754 -31.50 13.76 -7.64
N SER A 755 -31.30 12.86 -8.60
CA SER A 755 -31.76 13.03 -9.99
C SER A 755 -33.30 13.07 -10.11
N GLY A 756 -34.01 12.41 -9.19
CA GLY A 756 -35.48 12.26 -9.21
C GLY A 756 -36.30 13.45 -8.72
N LYS A 757 -35.67 14.54 -8.23
CA LYS A 757 -36.41 15.72 -7.74
C LYS A 757 -36.97 16.63 -8.85
N LEU A 758 -36.67 16.36 -10.12
CA LEU A 758 -37.34 16.97 -11.28
C LEU A 758 -38.54 16.11 -11.70
N GLY A 759 -39.52 15.99 -10.81
CA GLY A 759 -40.68 15.11 -10.93
C GLY A 759 -41.64 15.49 -12.06
N GLY A 760 -41.53 14.79 -13.18
CA GLY A 760 -42.64 14.48 -14.08
C GLY A 760 -42.60 12.99 -14.38
N ARG A 761 -43.74 12.27 -14.30
CA ARG A 761 -43.84 10.89 -14.79
C ARG A 761 -43.39 10.87 -16.26
N ILE A 762 -42.15 10.49 -16.53
CA ILE A 762 -41.66 10.22 -17.88
C ILE A 762 -42.37 8.94 -18.31
N ARG A 763 -43.47 9.07 -19.05
CA ARG A 763 -43.99 7.95 -19.84
C ARG A 763 -42.99 7.72 -20.97
N LEU A 764 -42.32 6.59 -20.95
CA LEU A 764 -41.48 6.15 -22.07
C LEU A 764 -42.33 6.17 -23.37
N PRO A 765 -41.80 6.67 -24.50
CA PRO A 765 -42.49 6.58 -25.78
C PRO A 765 -42.67 5.10 -26.13
N ARG A 766 -43.92 4.64 -26.20
CA ARG A 766 -44.25 3.30 -26.68
C ARG A 766 -43.70 3.17 -28.11
N ALA A 767 -42.70 2.32 -28.32
CA ALA A 767 -42.11 2.09 -29.62
C ALA A 767 -43.21 1.67 -30.61
N LEU A 768 -43.42 2.50 -31.63
CA LEU A 768 -44.34 2.19 -32.72
C LEU A 768 -43.67 1.15 -33.62
N GLY A 769 -44.00 -0.12 -33.39
CA GLY A 769 -43.61 -1.21 -34.29
C GLY A 769 -44.06 -0.98 -35.74
N PRO A 770 -43.36 -1.55 -36.72
CA PRO A 770 -43.65 -1.33 -38.14
C PRO A 770 -45.02 -1.92 -38.50
N ARG A 771 -45.96 -1.05 -38.90
CA ARG A 771 -47.22 -1.48 -39.52
C ARG A 771 -46.92 -2.13 -40.86
N GLY A 772 -46.81 -3.46 -40.88
CA GLY A 772 -46.88 -4.28 -42.08
C GLY A 772 -48.26 -4.12 -42.73
N GLY A 773 -48.35 -3.25 -43.74
CA GLY A 773 -49.53 -3.11 -44.58
C GLY A 773 -49.59 -4.22 -45.62
N SER A 774 -50.31 -5.30 -45.33
CA SER A 774 -50.75 -6.26 -46.35
C SER A 774 -51.92 -5.65 -47.14
N GLY A 775 -51.61 -4.98 -48.24
CA GLY A 775 -52.59 -4.56 -49.24
C GLY A 775 -52.97 -5.72 -50.15
N GLN A 776 -54.11 -6.38 -49.86
CA GLN A 776 -54.83 -7.14 -50.88
C GLN A 776 -55.67 -6.16 -51.72
N ALA A 777 -55.26 -5.99 -52.98
CA ALA A 777 -56.04 -5.28 -53.99
C ALA A 777 -57.17 -6.18 -54.51
N ARG A 778 -58.40 -5.67 -54.51
CA ARG A 778 -59.45 -6.04 -55.46
C ARG A 778 -59.45 -5.00 -56.59
N SER A 779 -58.94 -5.40 -57.75
CA SER A 779 -59.49 -5.14 -59.09
C SER A 779 -58.76 -5.99 -60.10
#